data_AF-A0A453DSY1-F1
#
_entry.id   AF-A0A453DSY1-F1
#
_cell.length_a   1.000
_cell.length_b   1.000
_cell.length_c   1.000
_cell.angle_alpha   90.00
_cell.angle_beta   90.00
_cell.angle_gamma   90.00
#
_symmetry.space_group_name_H-M   'P 1'
#
loop_
_entity.id
_entity.type
_entity.pdbx_description
1 polymer ?
#
loop_
_entity_poly.entity_id
_entity_poly.type
_entity_poly.pdbx_seq_one_letter_code
_entity_poly.pdbx_strand_id
1 'polypeptide(L)'
;MRPTTNLLLTLITISIFPFFTNGTLQPQHQHAHGGGCNPDERAALLSFKEGITSNNTNLLASWKGQDCCRWRGVSCCNQTGHVIKLHLRNPNVTLDAYGYDHACASASALFGEISPSLLSLKHLKHLDLSMNCLLGPNSQIPHLLGSMGNLRYLNLSGIPFTGRVPSHLGNLSKMQYLDLGQAGDYSDMYSMDITWLTKLPFLKFLGMSGVNLSGIADWPHTLNMIPPLRVIDLSYCLLDSANQSLLHLNLTKLEKLDLSWNFFKHSLGSGWFWKVTSLKYLHLEWNLLFGKFPDTLGNMTYLRVLDISYNGNPDMMMTGNIKKLCSLEILDLSGNRINGDIESLFVESLPQCTRKNLQKLDLSYNNFTGTLPNIVSDFSKLSILSLSNNNLVGPIPAQLGNLTCLTSLDLFWNHLNGSIPPELGALTTLTSLDLSMNDLTGSIPAELGNLRYLSELCLSDNNITAPIPPELMNSTSLTHLDLSSNHLNGSVPTEIGSLNNLIYLYLSNNRFTGVITEENFANLTSLKDIDLSFNNLKIVLNSDWRAPFTLEFASFASCQMGPLFPPGLQRLKTNALDISNTTLKGEIPDWFWSTFSNATYLDISNNQISGSLPAHMHSMAFEKLHLGSNRLTGPIPSNFSLPPCLLLSIGALRAATAAVLQHSPANLHARVWRLASRVRSSGKLTVAPNPSSAAPGLSSGNATPPSWPLSRAASDGSRRCSPLGPAATHARP
;
A
#
# COMPACT_ATOMS: atom_id res chain seq x y z
N MET A 1 25.12 -14.23 52.94
CA MET A 1 26.59 -14.01 52.88
C MET A 1 26.86 -12.83 51.96
N ARG A 2 27.37 -11.73 52.51
CA ARG A 2 27.89 -10.54 51.81
C ARG A 2 29.33 -10.31 52.30
N PRO A 3 30.23 -9.75 51.48
CA PRO A 3 31.39 -9.03 51.99
C PRO A 3 31.36 -7.52 51.66
N THR A 4 31.21 -6.72 52.72
CA THR A 4 32.05 -5.60 53.22
C THR A 4 33.15 -4.97 52.31
N THR A 5 33.04 -3.66 51.97
CA THR A 5 33.72 -2.43 52.52
C THR A 5 35.14 -2.17 51.97
N ASN A 6 35.58 -0.95 51.58
CA ASN A 6 35.75 0.26 52.40
C ASN A 6 35.93 1.55 51.56
N LEU A 7 35.40 2.64 52.10
CA LEU A 7 35.61 4.05 51.73
C LEU A 7 36.51 4.66 52.83
N LEU A 8 37.52 5.48 52.49
CA LEU A 8 38.23 6.31 53.46
C LEU A 8 38.38 7.75 52.95
N LEU A 9 38.06 8.67 53.87
CA LEU A 9 38.03 10.12 53.75
C LEU A 9 39.27 10.70 54.48
N THR A 10 39.81 11.84 54.02
CA THR A 10 40.50 12.92 54.80
C THR A 10 41.02 13.99 53.81
N LEU A 11 40.43 15.20 53.73
CA LEU A 11 40.65 16.45 54.52
C LEU A 11 42.03 17.10 54.35
N ILE A 12 42.09 18.38 53.89
CA ILE A 12 42.72 19.55 54.57
C ILE A 12 42.91 20.80 53.64
N THR A 13 42.24 21.89 54.07
CA THR A 13 42.54 23.36 54.13
C THR A 13 42.80 24.28 52.91
N ILE A 14 42.15 25.44 53.01
CA ILE A 14 42.30 26.71 52.26
C ILE A 14 43.26 27.66 53.02
N SER A 15 44.07 28.46 52.31
CA SER A 15 44.70 29.71 52.79
C SER A 15 45.03 30.64 51.59
N ILE A 16 45.04 31.95 51.80
CA ILE A 16 44.80 33.06 50.85
C ILE A 16 46.07 33.94 50.63
N PHE A 17 46.07 34.76 49.54
CA PHE A 17 46.73 36.09 49.30
C PHE A 17 48.06 36.14 48.48
N PRO A 18 48.48 37.30 47.86
CA PRO A 18 47.92 38.00 46.68
C PRO A 18 48.98 38.40 45.59
N PHE A 19 48.48 39.06 44.53
CA PHE A 19 49.14 39.80 43.41
C PHE A 19 50.61 40.26 43.52
N PHE A 20 51.37 40.11 42.42
CA PHE A 20 52.29 41.13 41.85
C PHE A 20 52.51 40.91 40.33
N THR A 21 52.92 41.98 39.65
CA THR A 21 52.88 42.29 38.20
C THR A 21 54.17 42.02 37.42
N ASN A 22 54.02 41.98 36.08
CA ASN A 22 54.96 42.27 34.98
C ASN A 22 55.99 41.22 34.49
N GLY A 23 56.04 41.06 33.16
CA GLY A 23 57.22 40.59 32.43
C GLY A 23 56.93 39.62 31.27
N THR A 24 56.83 40.14 30.05
CA THR A 24 56.78 39.41 28.78
C THR A 24 58.04 38.58 28.50
N LEU A 25 57.88 37.35 27.99
CA LEU A 25 58.64 36.71 26.87
C LEU A 25 58.17 35.23 26.70
N GLN A 26 57.70 34.87 25.49
CA GLN A 26 57.48 33.49 25.00
C GLN A 26 58.81 32.71 24.89
N PRO A 27 58.90 31.36 24.71
CA PRO A 27 57.89 30.40 24.18
C PRO A 27 57.85 28.96 24.80
N GLN A 28 56.93 28.15 24.27
CA GLN A 28 56.87 26.66 24.18
C GLN A 28 56.27 25.77 25.32
N HIS A 29 55.16 25.12 24.91
CA HIS A 29 54.70 23.74 25.12
C HIS A 29 54.16 23.17 26.46
N GLN A 30 52.89 22.74 26.34
CA GLN A 30 52.21 21.53 26.86
C GLN A 30 51.70 21.48 28.33
N HIS A 31 50.37 21.42 28.46
CA HIS A 31 49.56 20.27 28.95
C HIS A 31 48.06 20.63 28.72
N ALA A 32 47.32 19.97 27.82
CA ALA A 32 46.59 18.70 28.00
C ALA A 32 45.54 18.71 29.13
N HIS A 33 44.28 19.02 28.79
CA HIS A 33 43.08 18.19 29.06
C HIS A 33 41.77 18.96 28.82
N GLY A 34 41.03 18.54 27.80
CA GLY A 34 39.67 18.97 27.50
C GLY A 34 39.31 18.53 26.09
N GLY A 35 38.56 17.43 25.97
CA GLY A 35 38.22 16.75 24.71
C GLY A 35 37.35 17.58 23.77
N GLY A 36 37.93 18.65 23.22
CA GLY A 36 37.33 19.45 22.16
C GLY A 36 37.76 18.94 20.78
N CYS A 37 36.86 19.14 19.82
CA CYS A 37 37.10 18.85 18.41
C CYS A 37 38.40 19.48 17.85
N ASN A 38 39.08 18.74 16.98
CA ASN A 38 40.23 19.25 16.22
C ASN A 38 39.81 20.50 15.39
N PRO A 39 40.56 21.62 15.47
CA PRO A 39 40.20 22.86 14.76
C PRO A 39 40.05 22.72 13.24
N ASP A 40 40.89 21.90 12.60
CA ASP A 40 40.86 21.70 11.14
C ASP A 40 39.63 20.88 10.73
N GLU A 41 39.30 19.85 11.51
CA GLU A 41 38.10 19.03 11.27
C GLU A 41 36.81 19.83 11.55
N ARG A 42 36.85 20.69 12.57
CA ARG A 42 35.77 21.66 12.83
C ARG A 42 35.58 22.61 11.66
N ALA A 43 36.66 23.18 11.13
CA ALA A 43 36.61 24.07 9.97
C ALA A 43 36.05 23.34 8.74
N ALA A 44 36.47 22.09 8.52
CA ALA A 44 35.94 21.24 7.46
C ALA A 44 34.43 20.99 7.59
N LEU A 45 33.92 20.70 8.79
CA LEU A 45 32.49 20.53 9.03
C LEU A 45 31.71 21.83 8.82
N LEU A 46 32.24 22.98 9.23
CA LEU A 46 31.59 24.26 8.95
C LEU A 46 31.56 24.58 7.45
N SER A 47 32.63 24.29 6.73
CA SER A 47 32.65 24.41 5.26
C SER A 47 31.66 23.45 4.58
N PHE A 48 31.53 22.21 5.09
CA PHE A 48 30.46 21.30 4.64
C PHE A 48 29.06 21.89 4.87
N LYS A 49 28.83 22.50 6.04
CA LYS A 49 27.56 23.17 6.37
C LYS A 49 27.27 24.35 5.44
N GLU A 50 28.28 25.10 5.01
CA GLU A 50 28.11 26.19 4.03
C GLU A 50 27.64 25.69 2.66
N GLY A 51 27.99 24.45 2.29
CA GLY A 51 27.49 23.78 1.09
C GLY A 51 26.04 23.29 1.17
N ILE A 52 25.37 23.44 2.32
CA ILE A 52 23.97 23.07 2.51
C ILE A 52 23.09 24.30 2.24
N THR A 53 22.36 24.27 1.14
CA THR A 53 21.54 25.38 0.62
C THR A 53 20.16 25.46 1.25
N SER A 54 19.60 24.34 1.74
CA SER A 54 18.35 24.35 2.52
C SER A 54 18.37 23.29 3.63
N ASN A 55 17.80 23.66 4.78
CA ASN A 55 17.68 22.84 5.98
C ASN A 55 16.48 23.32 6.82
N ASN A 56 15.27 23.09 6.30
CA ASN A 56 14.03 23.63 6.86
C ASN A 56 13.75 23.20 8.31
N THR A 57 14.29 22.05 8.74
CA THR A 57 14.10 21.49 10.08
C THR A 57 15.24 21.79 11.04
N ASN A 58 16.19 22.66 10.66
CA ASN A 58 17.30 23.08 11.51
C ASN A 58 18.17 21.91 12.02
N LEU A 59 18.34 20.84 11.23
CA LEU A 59 19.15 19.65 11.59
C LEU A 59 20.59 20.02 11.99
N LEU A 60 21.18 21.01 11.31
CA LEU A 60 22.52 21.53 11.58
C LEU A 60 22.57 22.72 12.55
N ALA A 61 21.50 23.00 13.29
CA ALA A 61 21.46 24.15 14.22
C ALA A 61 22.45 24.03 15.39
N SER A 62 22.79 22.79 15.78
CA SER A 62 23.82 22.53 16.81
C SER A 62 25.24 22.81 16.33
N TRP A 63 25.47 22.96 15.02
CA TRP A 63 26.80 23.15 14.44
C TRP A 63 27.26 24.60 14.60
N LYS A 64 27.64 24.94 15.84
CA LYS A 64 28.16 26.23 16.29
C LYS A 64 29.05 26.04 17.53
N GLY A 65 29.90 27.02 17.84
CA GLY A 65 30.84 26.94 18.97
C GLY A 65 32.13 26.16 18.63
N GLN A 66 32.96 25.87 19.65
CA GLN A 66 34.31 25.31 19.47
C GLN A 66 34.35 23.78 19.45
N ASP A 67 33.43 23.12 20.16
CA ASP A 67 33.46 21.67 20.32
C ASP A 67 32.52 20.97 19.33
N CYS A 68 33.04 20.65 18.14
CA CYS A 68 32.27 19.94 17.11
C CYS A 68 31.85 18.53 17.53
N CYS A 69 32.48 17.93 18.54
CA CYS A 69 32.15 16.58 19.00
C CYS A 69 30.79 16.51 19.69
N ARG A 70 30.20 17.67 20.02
CA ARG A 70 28.84 17.80 20.56
C ARG A 70 27.80 18.15 19.51
N TRP A 71 28.20 18.32 18.26
CA TRP A 71 27.28 18.64 17.17
C TRP A 71 26.45 17.42 16.80
N ARG A 72 25.17 17.64 16.48
CA ARG A 72 24.26 16.59 16.04
C ARG A 72 24.87 15.86 14.86
N GLY A 73 24.91 14.53 14.95
CA GLY A 73 25.43 13.67 13.90
C GLY A 73 26.95 13.53 13.88
N VAL A 74 27.71 14.32 14.64
CA VAL A 74 29.17 14.20 14.73
C VAL A 74 29.53 13.33 15.93
N SER A 75 30.49 12.42 15.77
CA SER A 75 31.09 11.72 16.90
C SER A 75 32.60 11.64 16.75
N CYS A 76 33.31 11.90 17.85
CA CYS A 76 34.76 11.92 17.91
C CYS A 76 35.33 10.74 18.69
N CYS A 77 36.61 10.49 18.50
CA CYS A 77 37.38 9.56 19.32
C CYS A 77 37.62 10.17 20.71
N ASN A 78 37.20 9.49 21.78
CA ASN A 78 37.39 9.96 23.15
C ASN A 78 38.86 10.15 23.55
N GLN A 79 39.79 9.49 22.87
CA GLN A 79 41.23 9.59 23.15
C GLN A 79 41.91 10.73 22.40
N THR A 80 41.48 11.02 21.16
CA THR A 80 42.22 11.91 20.26
C THR A 80 41.44 13.15 19.83
N GLY A 81 40.13 13.20 20.10
CA GLY A 81 39.26 14.30 19.67
C GLY A 81 38.93 14.31 18.16
N HIS A 82 39.50 13.39 17.38
CA HIS A 82 39.27 13.31 15.93
C HIS A 82 37.86 12.81 15.59
N VAL A 83 37.23 13.40 14.60
CA VAL A 83 35.92 13.00 14.06
C VAL A 83 36.04 11.63 13.39
N ILE A 84 35.26 10.66 13.90
CA ILE A 84 35.24 9.28 13.42
C ILE A 84 33.89 8.88 12.79
N LYS A 85 32.82 9.63 13.07
CA LYS A 85 31.47 9.39 12.56
C LYS A 85 30.79 10.70 12.20
N LEU A 86 30.17 10.72 11.02
CA LEU A 86 29.23 11.74 10.57
C LEU A 86 27.94 11.02 10.13
N HIS A 87 26.84 11.29 10.83
CA HIS A 87 25.55 10.64 10.62
C HIS A 87 24.44 11.70 10.57
N LEU A 88 24.02 12.01 9.35
CA LEU A 88 23.04 13.03 9.01
C LEU A 88 21.86 12.46 8.23
N ARG A 89 21.58 11.15 8.38
CA ARG A 89 20.39 10.52 7.79
C ARG A 89 19.13 11.32 8.14
N ASN A 90 18.27 11.58 7.16
CA ASN A 90 16.96 12.18 7.40
C ASN A 90 16.04 11.15 8.09
N PRO A 91 15.58 11.40 9.33
CA PRO A 91 14.79 10.42 10.08
C PRO A 91 13.30 10.39 9.69
N ASN A 92 12.82 11.41 8.96
CA ASN A 92 11.40 11.59 8.66
C ASN A 92 10.98 11.02 7.29
N VAL A 93 11.89 10.35 6.59
CA VAL A 93 11.58 9.59 5.38
C VAL A 93 11.65 8.12 5.74
N THR A 94 10.48 7.52 5.95
CA THR A 94 10.32 6.07 5.97
C THR A 94 10.14 5.63 4.53
N LEU A 95 11.06 4.79 4.02
CA LEU A 95 10.79 4.02 2.82
C LEU A 95 9.57 3.14 3.13
N ASP A 96 8.46 3.37 2.45
CA ASP A 96 7.39 2.40 2.40
C ASP A 96 7.80 1.23 1.50
N ALA A 97 7.09 0.10 1.60
CA ALA A 97 7.39 -1.11 0.84
C ALA A 97 7.28 -0.93 -0.70
N TYR A 98 6.75 0.22 -1.14
CA TYR A 98 6.50 0.56 -2.54
C TYR A 98 7.34 1.76 -3.06
N GLY A 99 8.18 2.38 -2.21
CA GLY A 99 9.24 3.30 -2.64
C GLY A 99 8.79 4.64 -3.24
N TYR A 100 7.62 5.19 -2.84
CA TYR A 100 7.04 6.33 -3.56
C TYR A 100 7.49 7.73 -3.10
N ASP A 101 8.18 7.86 -1.96
CA ASP A 101 8.66 9.18 -1.53
C ASP A 101 10.13 9.42 -1.91
N HIS A 102 10.34 10.32 -2.87
CA HIS A 102 11.67 10.79 -3.23
C HIS A 102 12.24 11.59 -2.06
N ALA A 103 13.47 11.33 -1.62
CA ALA A 103 14.06 12.03 -0.48
C ALA A 103 14.05 13.57 -0.64
N CYS A 104 14.12 14.07 -1.88
CA CYS A 104 14.03 15.50 -2.21
C CYS A 104 12.60 16.08 -2.12
N ALA A 105 11.54 15.26 -2.06
CA ALA A 105 10.18 15.73 -1.82
C ALA A 105 9.92 16.03 -0.34
N SER A 106 10.74 15.47 0.56
CA SER A 106 10.60 15.66 1.99
C SER A 106 10.99 17.09 2.40
N ALA A 107 10.08 17.79 3.07
CA ALA A 107 10.35 19.10 3.64
C ALA A 107 11.50 19.09 4.67
N SER A 108 11.87 17.93 5.23
CA SER A 108 12.93 17.80 6.24
C SER A 108 14.31 17.43 5.70
N ALA A 109 14.45 17.25 4.39
CA ALA A 109 15.73 16.88 3.78
C ALA A 109 16.75 18.02 3.83
N LEU A 110 18.03 17.66 3.91
CA LEU A 110 19.14 18.59 3.63
C LEU A 110 19.30 18.72 2.11
N PHE A 111 19.31 19.96 1.61
CA PHE A 111 19.61 20.26 0.21
C PHE A 111 20.99 20.89 0.11
N GLY A 112 21.75 20.54 -0.92
CA GLY A 112 23.07 21.10 -1.17
C GLY A 112 24.00 20.13 -1.85
N GLU A 113 25.25 20.11 -1.42
CA GLU A 113 26.28 19.26 -2.01
C GLU A 113 27.14 18.55 -0.96
N ILE A 114 27.70 17.41 -1.36
CA ILE A 114 28.74 16.74 -0.59
C ILE A 114 30.07 17.47 -0.84
N SER A 115 30.41 18.40 0.05
CA SER A 115 31.57 19.30 -0.08
C SER A 115 32.93 18.55 -0.03
N PRO A 116 33.93 18.97 -0.84
CA PRO A 116 35.31 18.47 -0.77
C PRO A 116 36.01 18.67 0.58
N SER A 117 35.51 19.59 1.40
CA SER A 117 36.00 19.82 2.77
C SER A 117 36.04 18.54 3.61
N LEU A 118 35.13 17.58 3.35
CA LEU A 118 35.07 16.29 4.04
C LEU A 118 36.36 15.45 3.91
N LEU A 119 37.20 15.68 2.89
CA LEU A 119 38.51 15.03 2.75
C LEU A 119 39.45 15.34 3.93
N SER A 120 39.22 16.46 4.63
CA SER A 120 39.99 16.85 5.80
C SER A 120 39.72 15.96 7.02
N LEU A 121 38.57 15.25 7.04
CA LEU A 121 38.19 14.30 8.09
C LEU A 121 38.92 12.96 7.91
N LYS A 122 40.26 12.98 8.01
CA LYS A 122 41.14 11.84 7.69
C LYS A 122 40.87 10.61 8.55
N HIS A 123 40.25 10.77 9.72
CA HIS A 123 39.95 9.68 10.65
C HIS A 123 38.51 9.16 10.55
N LEU A 124 37.71 9.70 9.63
CA LEU A 124 36.32 9.31 9.46
C LEU A 124 36.20 7.83 9.06
N LYS A 125 35.38 7.09 9.81
CA LYS A 125 35.11 5.67 9.60
C LYS A 125 33.67 5.41 9.18
N HIS A 126 32.75 6.30 9.52
CA HIS A 126 31.32 6.17 9.25
C HIS A 126 30.78 7.46 8.68
N LEU A 127 30.24 7.39 7.47
CA LEU A 127 29.57 8.48 6.77
C LEU A 127 28.18 8.01 6.37
N ASP A 128 27.15 8.63 6.93
CA ASP A 128 25.75 8.39 6.58
C ASP A 128 25.09 9.72 6.24
N LEU A 129 24.74 9.87 4.97
CA LEU A 129 24.06 11.05 4.42
C LEU A 129 22.70 10.67 3.82
N SER A 130 22.24 9.44 4.03
CA SER A 130 21.07 8.86 3.38
C SER A 130 19.79 9.68 3.58
N MET A 131 18.85 9.55 2.65
CA MET A 131 17.54 10.23 2.65
C MET A 131 17.61 11.76 2.64
N ASN A 132 18.67 12.33 2.04
CA ASN A 132 18.81 13.76 1.81
C ASN A 132 18.86 14.09 0.31
N CYS A 133 18.91 15.38 -0.03
CA CYS A 133 19.00 15.90 -1.40
C CYS A 133 20.36 16.58 -1.65
N LEU A 134 21.46 15.83 -1.50
CA LEU A 134 22.85 16.32 -1.59
C LEU A 134 23.48 16.08 -2.97
N LEU A 135 22.82 16.58 -4.02
CA LEU A 135 23.15 16.28 -5.42
C LEU A 135 24.42 16.98 -5.92
N GLY A 136 24.67 18.20 -5.45
CA GLY A 136 25.68 19.07 -6.06
C GLY A 136 25.38 19.43 -7.52
N PRO A 137 26.34 20.05 -8.24
CA PRO A 137 26.08 20.67 -9.54
C PRO A 137 25.84 19.69 -10.70
N ASN A 138 26.34 18.45 -10.60
CA ASN A 138 26.18 17.42 -11.64
C ASN A 138 25.26 16.28 -11.22
N SER A 139 24.69 16.33 -10.02
CA SER A 139 23.87 15.25 -9.43
C SER A 139 24.56 13.88 -9.39
N GLN A 140 25.91 13.83 -9.44
CA GLN A 140 26.67 12.58 -9.44
C GLN A 140 27.29 12.29 -8.08
N ILE A 141 27.53 11.02 -7.78
CA ILE A 141 28.34 10.64 -6.60
C ILE A 141 29.73 11.29 -6.72
N PRO A 142 30.14 12.14 -5.76
CA PRO A 142 31.41 12.85 -5.85
C PRO A 142 32.61 11.90 -5.83
N HIS A 143 33.54 12.08 -6.78
CA HIS A 143 34.75 11.27 -6.91
C HIS A 143 35.63 11.28 -5.63
N LEU A 144 35.61 12.40 -4.90
CA LEU A 144 36.35 12.58 -3.64
C LEU A 144 36.11 11.46 -2.61
N LEU A 145 34.92 10.86 -2.60
CA LEU A 145 34.56 9.81 -1.65
C LEU A 145 35.48 8.59 -1.76
N GLY A 146 36.00 8.28 -2.96
CA GLY A 146 36.97 7.20 -3.18
C GLY A 146 38.34 7.45 -2.51
N SER A 147 38.63 8.68 -2.07
CA SER A 147 39.89 9.05 -1.41
C SER A 147 39.84 8.92 0.11
N MET A 148 38.66 8.66 0.69
CA MET A 148 38.46 8.57 2.14
C MET A 148 38.80 7.18 2.71
N GLY A 149 40.06 6.75 2.56
CA GLY A 149 40.51 5.36 2.78
C GLY A 149 40.35 4.77 4.20
N ASN A 150 39.90 5.54 5.19
CA ASN A 150 39.56 5.06 6.53
C ASN A 150 38.08 4.66 6.71
N LEU A 151 37.23 4.96 5.71
CA LEU A 151 35.82 4.60 5.75
C LEU A 151 35.62 3.08 5.84
N ARG A 152 34.68 2.71 6.70
CA ARG A 152 34.17 1.35 6.93
C ARG A 152 32.67 1.25 6.66
N TYR A 153 31.98 2.38 6.75
CA TYR A 153 30.54 2.50 6.52
C TYR A 153 30.30 3.75 5.68
N LEU A 154 29.68 3.55 4.52
CA LEU A 154 29.19 4.61 3.63
C LEU A 154 27.74 4.31 3.28
N ASN A 155 26.83 5.21 3.66
CA ASN A 155 25.43 5.15 3.29
C ASN A 155 25.01 6.45 2.60
N LEU A 156 24.66 6.31 1.32
CA LEU A 156 24.16 7.37 0.46
C LEU A 156 22.75 7.06 -0.06
N SER A 157 22.06 6.06 0.51
CA SER A 157 20.80 5.60 -0.05
C SER A 157 19.69 6.63 0.03
N GLY A 158 18.78 6.58 -0.95
CA GLY A 158 17.68 7.53 -1.13
C GLY A 158 18.10 8.89 -1.70
N ILE A 159 19.39 9.19 -1.86
CA ILE A 159 19.83 10.38 -2.59
C ILE A 159 19.70 10.11 -4.09
N PRO A 160 18.95 10.92 -4.86
CA PRO A 160 18.66 10.64 -6.28
C PRO A 160 19.84 11.08 -7.18
N PHE A 161 20.99 10.46 -7.00
CA PHE A 161 22.14 10.65 -7.88
C PHE A 161 21.83 10.15 -9.30
N THR A 162 22.47 10.75 -10.30
CA THR A 162 22.39 10.36 -11.71
C THR A 162 23.77 9.94 -12.22
N GLY A 163 23.82 9.27 -13.37
CA GLY A 163 25.07 8.94 -14.04
C GLY A 163 25.76 7.67 -13.54
N ARG A 164 27.05 7.53 -13.86
CA ARG A 164 27.79 6.29 -13.59
C ARG A 164 28.20 6.18 -12.12
N VAL A 165 28.00 5.00 -11.51
CA VAL A 165 28.58 4.66 -10.19
C VAL A 165 30.12 4.72 -10.27
N PRO A 166 30.80 5.57 -9.47
CA PRO A 166 32.25 5.74 -9.58
C PRO A 166 33.03 4.49 -9.11
N SER A 167 33.79 3.87 -10.03
CA SER A 167 34.63 2.69 -9.72
C SER A 167 35.75 2.96 -8.70
N HIS A 168 36.09 4.24 -8.47
CA HIS A 168 37.07 4.66 -7.47
C HIS A 168 36.62 4.39 -6.02
N LEU A 169 35.33 4.12 -5.79
CA LEU A 169 34.85 3.59 -4.52
C LEU A 169 35.54 2.25 -4.15
N GLY A 170 36.05 1.51 -5.15
CA GLY A 170 36.88 0.33 -4.94
C GLY A 170 38.22 0.58 -4.23
N ASN A 171 38.64 1.84 -4.09
CA ASN A 171 39.86 2.19 -3.35
C ASN A 171 39.66 2.15 -1.81
N LEU A 172 38.41 2.01 -1.34
CA LEU A 172 38.05 2.03 0.07
C LEU A 172 38.31 0.67 0.74
N SER A 173 39.57 0.25 0.82
CA SER A 173 39.98 -1.10 1.25
C SER A 173 39.52 -1.56 2.64
N LYS A 174 39.02 -0.66 3.50
CA LYS A 174 38.48 -0.97 4.83
C LYS A 174 36.95 -1.07 4.87
N MET A 175 36.28 -0.89 3.72
CA MET A 175 34.83 -0.83 3.63
C MET A 175 34.18 -2.14 4.09
N GLN A 176 33.11 -2.00 4.90
CA GLN A 176 32.31 -3.12 5.42
C GLN A 176 30.83 -2.96 5.07
N TYR A 177 30.36 -1.72 4.91
CA TYR A 177 28.98 -1.39 4.59
C TYR A 177 28.98 -0.33 3.50
N LEU A 178 28.45 -0.66 2.33
CA LEU A 178 28.27 0.25 1.22
C LEU A 178 26.81 0.20 0.78
N ASP A 179 26.12 1.31 0.91
CA ASP A 179 24.73 1.46 0.45
C ASP A 179 24.62 2.67 -0.48
N LEU A 180 24.28 2.39 -1.73
CA LEU A 180 24.08 3.33 -2.82
C LEU A 180 22.64 3.25 -3.37
N GLY A 181 21.74 2.58 -2.64
CA GLY A 181 20.37 2.31 -3.11
C GLY A 181 19.58 3.59 -3.39
N GLN A 182 18.70 3.57 -4.38
CA GLN A 182 17.82 4.67 -4.77
C GLN A 182 16.37 4.29 -4.54
N ALA A 183 15.50 5.30 -4.39
CA ALA A 183 14.06 5.10 -4.25
C ALA A 183 13.36 5.37 -5.59
N GLY A 184 12.45 4.47 -5.99
CA GLY A 184 11.47 4.69 -7.05
C GLY A 184 11.95 4.55 -8.51
N ASP A 185 11.03 4.85 -9.43
CA ASP A 185 11.13 4.62 -10.89
C ASP A 185 12.07 5.57 -11.66
N TYR A 186 12.76 6.50 -10.98
CA TYR A 186 13.49 7.62 -11.61
C TYR A 186 15.01 7.56 -11.41
N SER A 187 15.57 6.35 -11.26
CA SER A 187 17.00 6.15 -11.14
C SER A 187 17.70 6.27 -12.50
N ASP A 188 18.41 7.37 -12.70
CA ASP A 188 19.37 7.55 -13.80
C ASP A 188 20.77 7.00 -13.45
N MET A 189 20.93 6.38 -12.26
CA MET A 189 22.22 5.84 -11.85
C MET A 189 22.44 4.47 -12.46
N TYR A 190 23.60 4.26 -13.08
CA TYR A 190 23.93 3.00 -13.74
C TYR A 190 25.36 2.55 -13.46
N SER A 191 25.58 1.25 -13.58
CA SER A 191 26.93 0.69 -13.64
C SER A 191 27.05 -0.30 -14.80
N MET A 192 28.14 -0.19 -15.55
CA MET A 192 28.51 -1.14 -16.60
C MET A 192 29.56 -2.16 -16.13
N ASP A 193 30.08 -1.99 -14.91
CA ASP A 193 31.12 -2.84 -14.34
C ASP A 193 31.05 -2.77 -12.80
N ILE A 194 31.01 -3.92 -12.15
CA ILE A 194 31.04 -4.05 -10.69
C ILE A 194 32.28 -4.79 -10.18
N THR A 195 33.25 -5.11 -11.05
CA THR A 195 34.49 -5.81 -10.66
C THR A 195 35.31 -5.01 -9.65
N TRP A 196 35.16 -3.69 -9.59
CA TRP A 196 35.78 -2.85 -8.56
C TRP A 196 35.34 -3.22 -7.13
N LEU A 197 34.17 -3.84 -6.94
CA LEU A 197 33.73 -4.35 -5.63
C LEU A 197 34.66 -5.43 -5.08
N THR A 198 35.34 -6.19 -5.95
CA THR A 198 36.30 -7.24 -5.54
C THR A 198 37.50 -6.67 -4.78
N LYS A 199 37.77 -5.36 -4.90
CA LYS A 199 38.81 -4.64 -4.17
C LYS A 199 38.41 -4.28 -2.73
N LEU A 200 37.20 -4.66 -2.30
CA LEU A 200 36.66 -4.40 -0.96
C LEU A 200 36.61 -5.70 -0.14
N PRO A 201 37.75 -6.21 0.37
CA PRO A 201 37.86 -7.55 0.96
C PRO A 201 37.15 -7.72 2.30
N PHE A 202 36.59 -6.66 2.88
CA PHE A 202 35.84 -6.70 4.15
C PHE A 202 34.36 -6.37 3.99
N LEU A 203 33.86 -6.23 2.76
CA LEU A 203 32.49 -5.83 2.47
C LEU A 203 31.50 -6.91 2.96
N LYS A 204 30.59 -6.51 3.85
CA LYS A 204 29.56 -7.36 4.45
C LYS A 204 28.16 -6.98 4.00
N PHE A 205 27.92 -5.71 3.71
CA PHE A 205 26.65 -5.18 3.24
C PHE A 205 26.89 -4.43 1.94
N LEU A 206 26.14 -4.81 0.90
CA LEU A 206 26.08 -4.14 -0.39
C LEU A 206 24.62 -3.82 -0.70
N GLY A 207 24.29 -2.52 -0.76
CA GLY A 207 23.02 -2.03 -1.28
C GLY A 207 23.27 -1.25 -2.57
N MET A 208 22.64 -1.69 -3.65
CA MET A 208 22.61 -0.97 -4.93
C MET A 208 21.18 -0.96 -5.51
N SER A 209 20.17 -1.10 -4.65
CA SER A 209 18.77 -1.06 -5.05
C SER A 209 18.49 0.13 -5.99
N GLY A 210 17.74 -0.09 -7.06
CA GLY A 210 17.44 0.93 -8.05
C GLY A 210 18.56 1.30 -9.02
N VAL A 211 19.82 0.91 -8.79
CA VAL A 211 20.90 1.17 -9.76
C VAL A 211 20.69 0.28 -10.98
N ASN A 212 20.71 0.87 -12.17
CA ASN A 212 20.64 0.11 -13.40
C ASN A 212 21.92 -0.73 -13.60
N LEU A 213 21.77 -2.06 -13.47
CA LEU A 213 22.81 -3.06 -13.63
C LEU A 213 22.57 -3.99 -14.85
N SER A 214 21.61 -3.66 -15.71
CA SER A 214 21.24 -4.47 -16.89
C SER A 214 22.40 -4.75 -17.85
N GLY A 215 23.44 -3.91 -17.84
CA GLY A 215 24.65 -4.10 -18.65
C GLY A 215 25.62 -5.18 -18.14
N ILE A 216 25.33 -5.84 -17.01
CA ILE A 216 26.25 -6.75 -16.32
C ILE A 216 25.68 -8.16 -16.25
N ALA A 217 25.87 -8.95 -17.31
CA ALA A 217 25.33 -10.31 -17.38
C ALA A 217 25.87 -11.25 -16.30
N ASP A 218 27.14 -11.13 -15.91
CA ASP A 218 27.82 -12.07 -15.00
C ASP A 218 28.04 -11.53 -13.57
N TRP A 219 27.08 -10.74 -13.10
CA TRP A 219 27.12 -10.15 -11.76
C TRP A 219 27.26 -11.19 -10.62
N PRO A 220 26.68 -12.42 -10.66
CA PRO A 220 26.80 -13.35 -9.54
C PRO A 220 28.22 -13.85 -9.33
N HIS A 221 28.99 -14.07 -10.40
CA HIS A 221 30.40 -14.46 -10.29
C HIS A 221 31.22 -13.37 -9.62
N THR A 222 30.94 -12.10 -9.91
CA THR A 222 31.63 -10.98 -9.27
C THR A 222 31.36 -10.92 -7.77
N LEU A 223 30.10 -11.05 -7.35
CA LEU A 223 29.76 -11.06 -5.92
C LEU A 223 30.31 -12.30 -5.21
N ASN A 224 30.35 -13.44 -5.90
CA ASN A 224 30.93 -14.68 -5.39
C ASN A 224 32.45 -14.59 -5.13
N MET A 225 33.13 -13.56 -5.63
CA MET A 225 34.52 -13.24 -5.28
C MET A 225 34.66 -12.43 -3.98
N ILE A 226 33.55 -12.17 -3.26
CA ILE A 226 33.53 -11.39 -2.01
C ILE A 226 32.93 -12.24 -0.85
N PRO A 227 33.68 -13.23 -0.33
CA PRO A 227 33.17 -14.18 0.69
C PRO A 227 32.59 -13.57 1.98
N PRO A 228 33.01 -12.38 2.47
CA PRO A 228 32.46 -11.80 3.69
C PRO A 228 31.03 -11.24 3.58
N LEU A 229 30.45 -11.18 2.37
CA LEU A 229 29.10 -10.65 2.17
C LEU A 229 28.08 -11.41 3.03
N ARG A 230 27.24 -10.62 3.72
CA ARG A 230 26.13 -11.07 4.57
C ARG A 230 24.79 -10.55 4.07
N VAL A 231 24.78 -9.38 3.43
CA VAL A 231 23.59 -8.76 2.86
C VAL A 231 23.90 -8.26 1.47
N ILE A 232 23.07 -8.64 0.51
CA ILE A 232 23.06 -8.13 -0.86
C ILE A 232 21.64 -7.64 -1.14
N ASP A 233 21.51 -6.37 -1.50
CA ASP A 233 20.27 -5.76 -1.96
C ASP A 233 20.48 -5.17 -3.36
N LEU A 234 19.94 -5.87 -4.35
CA LEU A 234 19.93 -5.50 -5.77
C LEU A 234 18.49 -5.49 -6.29
N SER A 235 17.56 -5.08 -5.43
CA SER A 235 16.17 -4.88 -5.84
C SER A 235 16.07 -3.75 -6.87
N TYR A 236 15.12 -3.84 -7.81
CA TYR A 236 14.87 -2.78 -8.80
C TYR A 236 16.10 -2.42 -9.67
N CYS A 237 16.98 -3.39 -9.97
CA CYS A 237 18.25 -3.15 -10.68
C CYS A 237 18.21 -3.40 -12.20
N LEU A 238 17.05 -3.76 -12.75
CA LEU A 238 16.87 -4.19 -14.15
C LEU A 238 17.72 -5.41 -14.53
N LEU A 239 18.05 -6.28 -13.57
CA LEU A 239 18.79 -7.52 -13.82
C LEU A 239 17.94 -8.49 -14.63
N ASP A 240 18.53 -9.16 -15.61
CA ASP A 240 17.83 -10.06 -16.53
C ASP A 240 17.95 -11.56 -16.20
N SER A 241 18.82 -11.92 -15.24
CA SER A 241 19.09 -13.31 -14.91
C SER A 241 19.77 -13.51 -13.55
N ALA A 242 19.44 -14.62 -12.89
CA ALA A 242 20.07 -15.14 -11.68
C ALA A 242 20.32 -16.67 -11.76
N ASN A 243 20.46 -17.22 -12.97
CA ASN A 243 20.63 -18.65 -13.26
C ASN A 243 22.07 -19.05 -13.64
N GLN A 244 23.05 -18.18 -13.39
CA GLN A 244 24.46 -18.38 -13.71
C GLN A 244 25.04 -19.57 -12.93
N SER A 245 25.88 -20.38 -13.59
CA SER A 245 26.48 -21.56 -12.98
C SER A 245 27.71 -21.20 -12.13
N LEU A 246 27.53 -21.15 -10.82
CA LEU A 246 28.64 -20.98 -9.87
C LEU A 246 29.22 -22.37 -9.52
N LEU A 247 30.37 -22.74 -10.11
CA LEU A 247 31.07 -24.01 -9.84
C LEU A 247 31.40 -24.19 -8.34
N HIS A 248 31.81 -23.10 -7.69
CA HIS A 248 32.07 -23.04 -6.25
C HIS A 248 31.32 -21.85 -5.66
N LEU A 249 30.43 -22.11 -4.70
CA LEU A 249 29.68 -21.06 -4.00
C LEU A 249 30.44 -20.62 -2.75
N ASN A 250 31.03 -19.43 -2.79
CA ASN A 250 31.83 -18.85 -1.71
C ASN A 250 31.02 -17.94 -0.77
N LEU A 251 29.78 -17.60 -1.14
CA LEU A 251 28.85 -16.77 -0.36
C LEU A 251 28.25 -17.48 0.86
N THR A 252 29.09 -18.21 1.60
CA THR A 252 28.71 -19.08 2.74
C THR A 252 28.23 -18.31 3.99
N LYS A 253 28.42 -16.98 4.02
CA LYS A 253 27.98 -16.09 5.10
C LYS A 253 26.76 -15.24 4.73
N LEU A 254 26.21 -15.42 3.53
CA LEU A 254 25.11 -14.61 3.04
C LEU A 254 23.83 -14.95 3.82
N GLU A 255 23.24 -13.95 4.47
CA GLU A 255 22.07 -14.08 5.33
C GLU A 255 20.82 -13.43 4.72
N LYS A 256 20.98 -12.31 4.01
CA LYS A 256 19.90 -11.65 3.27
C LYS A 256 20.29 -11.46 1.81
N LEU A 257 19.38 -11.86 0.92
CA LEU A 257 19.45 -11.60 -0.50
C LEU A 257 18.11 -11.01 -0.96
N ASP A 258 18.16 -9.78 -1.45
CA ASP A 258 17.02 -9.09 -2.04
C ASP A 258 17.28 -8.89 -3.54
N LEU A 259 16.48 -9.54 -4.36
CA LEU A 259 16.52 -9.47 -5.82
C LEU A 259 15.15 -9.06 -6.37
N SER A 260 14.29 -8.50 -5.54
CA SER A 260 12.91 -8.15 -5.91
C SER A 260 12.87 -7.13 -7.04
N TRP A 261 11.78 -7.11 -7.82
CA TRP A 261 11.56 -6.13 -8.88
C TRP A 261 12.66 -6.13 -9.97
N ASN A 262 13.04 -7.31 -10.46
CA ASN A 262 13.94 -7.46 -11.60
C ASN A 262 13.23 -8.24 -12.74
N PHE A 263 13.96 -8.68 -13.78
CA PHE A 263 13.38 -9.28 -14.98
C PHE A 263 14.00 -10.63 -15.33
N PHE A 264 14.21 -11.50 -14.33
CA PHE A 264 14.91 -12.78 -14.47
C PHE A 264 14.34 -13.72 -15.53
N LYS A 265 13.01 -13.77 -15.71
CA LYS A 265 12.36 -14.49 -16.84
C LYS A 265 12.90 -15.92 -17.08
N HIS A 266 13.29 -16.61 -16.02
CA HIS A 266 13.81 -17.98 -16.08
C HIS A 266 13.11 -18.88 -15.06
N SER A 267 13.35 -20.20 -15.19
CA SER A 267 12.82 -21.18 -14.24
C SER A 267 13.24 -20.87 -12.81
N LEU A 268 12.31 -20.93 -11.86
CA LEU A 268 12.56 -20.67 -10.44
C LEU A 268 13.68 -21.58 -9.94
N GLY A 269 13.61 -22.88 -10.24
CA GLY A 269 14.57 -23.87 -9.77
C GLY A 269 16.00 -23.72 -10.30
N SER A 270 16.25 -22.91 -11.33
CA SER A 270 17.61 -22.70 -11.86
C SER A 270 18.41 -21.62 -11.13
N GLY A 271 17.81 -20.90 -10.19
CA GLY A 271 18.48 -19.85 -9.42
C GLY A 271 19.68 -20.37 -8.61
N TRP A 272 20.83 -19.69 -8.71
CA TRP A 272 22.03 -20.07 -7.92
C TRP A 272 21.81 -19.92 -6.40
N PHE A 273 20.91 -19.01 -6.02
CA PHE A 273 20.59 -18.67 -4.63
C PHE A 273 20.03 -19.85 -3.82
N TRP A 274 19.44 -20.86 -4.47
CA TRP A 274 18.98 -22.08 -3.81
C TRP A 274 20.10 -22.94 -3.21
N LYS A 275 21.35 -22.69 -3.61
CA LYS A 275 22.54 -23.37 -3.06
C LYS A 275 23.08 -22.67 -1.80
N VAL A 276 22.59 -21.47 -1.48
CA VAL A 276 23.07 -20.65 -0.35
C VAL A 276 22.30 -21.03 0.93
N THR A 277 22.73 -22.11 1.58
CA THR A 277 22.04 -22.64 2.77
C THR A 277 22.14 -21.75 4.02
N SER A 278 23.00 -20.73 4.01
CA SER A 278 23.12 -19.73 5.09
C SER A 278 22.02 -18.66 5.07
N LEU A 279 21.22 -18.59 4.00
CA LEU A 279 20.18 -17.56 3.86
C LEU A 279 19.11 -17.68 4.94
N LYS A 280 18.73 -16.52 5.45
CA LYS A 280 17.62 -16.30 6.38
C LYS A 280 16.48 -15.51 5.73
N TYR A 281 16.82 -14.62 4.80
CA TYR A 281 15.87 -13.74 4.12
C TYR A 281 16.13 -13.80 2.61
N LEU A 282 15.15 -14.28 1.86
CA LEU A 282 15.19 -14.35 0.40
C LEU A 282 13.95 -13.66 -0.16
N HIS A 283 14.18 -12.57 -0.89
CA HIS A 283 13.13 -11.82 -1.58
C HIS A 283 13.36 -11.89 -3.10
N LEU A 284 12.34 -12.37 -3.79
CA LEU A 284 12.28 -12.62 -5.23
C LEU A 284 10.99 -12.07 -5.83
N GLU A 285 10.34 -11.14 -5.14
CA GLU A 285 9.09 -10.51 -5.58
C GLU A 285 9.26 -9.92 -6.99
N TRP A 286 8.22 -9.98 -7.84
CA TRP A 286 8.19 -9.30 -9.15
C TRP A 286 9.44 -9.57 -10.04
N ASN A 287 9.74 -10.83 -10.33
CA ASN A 287 10.91 -11.23 -11.16
C ASN A 287 10.56 -11.92 -12.48
N LEU A 288 9.28 -12.18 -12.74
CA LEU A 288 8.82 -13.03 -13.85
C LEU A 288 9.46 -14.43 -13.82
N LEU A 289 9.65 -15.01 -12.63
CA LEU A 289 10.07 -16.41 -12.48
C LEU A 289 8.91 -17.36 -12.84
N PHE A 290 9.21 -18.60 -13.23
CA PHE A 290 8.19 -19.61 -13.57
C PHE A 290 8.63 -21.03 -13.23
N GLY A 291 7.72 -22.00 -13.31
CA GLY A 291 8.04 -23.42 -13.12
C GLY A 291 8.01 -23.86 -11.66
N LYS A 292 8.94 -24.75 -11.30
CA LYS A 292 8.87 -25.52 -10.05
C LYS A 292 9.86 -25.03 -9.01
N PHE A 293 9.44 -25.09 -7.74
CA PHE A 293 10.36 -24.98 -6.61
C PHE A 293 11.39 -26.12 -6.66
N PRO A 294 12.67 -25.89 -6.33
CA PRO A 294 13.66 -26.96 -6.35
C PRO A 294 13.69 -27.75 -5.04
N ASP A 295 14.06 -29.03 -5.09
CA ASP A 295 14.25 -29.86 -3.89
C ASP A 295 15.32 -29.33 -2.93
N THR A 296 16.29 -28.58 -3.46
CA THR A 296 17.35 -27.93 -2.68
C THR A 296 16.82 -26.92 -1.67
N LEU A 297 15.60 -26.40 -1.87
CA LEU A 297 14.92 -25.56 -0.88
C LEU A 297 14.83 -26.25 0.49
N GLY A 298 14.64 -27.57 0.52
CA GLY A 298 14.59 -28.33 1.76
C GLY A 298 15.90 -28.33 2.57
N ASN A 299 17.01 -27.87 1.99
CA ASN A 299 18.29 -27.72 2.69
C ASN A 299 18.49 -26.33 3.33
N MET A 300 17.58 -25.38 3.09
CA MET A 300 17.66 -24.01 3.59
C MET A 300 17.04 -23.89 4.99
N THR A 301 17.53 -24.65 5.95
CA THR A 301 16.91 -24.78 7.30
C THR A 301 16.96 -23.51 8.15
N TYR A 302 17.80 -22.53 7.79
CA TYR A 302 17.87 -21.22 8.43
C TYR A 302 16.90 -20.19 7.85
N LEU A 303 16.17 -20.53 6.78
CA LEU A 303 15.27 -19.61 6.09
C LEU A 303 14.12 -19.20 7.02
N ARG A 304 14.00 -17.90 7.24
CA ARG A 304 12.96 -17.26 8.07
C ARG A 304 11.93 -16.54 7.20
N VAL A 305 12.38 -15.90 6.12
CA VAL A 305 11.53 -15.19 5.18
C VAL A 305 11.78 -15.73 3.79
N LEU A 306 10.72 -16.20 3.15
CA LEU A 306 10.68 -16.53 1.74
C LEU A 306 9.56 -15.74 1.08
N ASP A 307 9.94 -14.82 0.21
CA ASP A 307 9.03 -14.00 -0.58
C ASP A 307 9.32 -14.25 -2.06
N ILE A 308 8.33 -14.82 -2.75
CA ILE A 308 8.36 -15.06 -4.20
C ILE A 308 7.09 -14.46 -4.82
N SER A 309 6.52 -13.45 -4.19
CA SER A 309 5.25 -12.85 -4.60
C SER A 309 5.32 -12.28 -6.03
N TYR A 310 4.17 -12.16 -6.69
CA TYR A 310 3.99 -11.50 -7.98
C TYR A 310 4.93 -11.97 -9.09
N ASN A 311 5.25 -13.27 -9.17
CA ASN A 311 5.99 -13.84 -10.31
C ASN A 311 5.09 -14.33 -11.45
N GLY A 312 3.77 -14.39 -11.25
CA GLY A 312 2.66 -14.28 -12.23
C GLY A 312 2.65 -15.09 -13.53
N ASN A 313 3.66 -15.89 -13.83
CA ASN A 313 3.78 -16.63 -15.08
C ASN A 313 2.98 -17.94 -15.04
N PRO A 314 2.49 -18.41 -16.21
CA PRO A 314 1.89 -19.74 -16.29
C PRO A 314 2.88 -20.81 -15.81
N ASP A 315 2.35 -21.86 -15.19
CA ASP A 315 3.08 -23.05 -14.70
C ASP A 315 3.87 -22.92 -13.39
N MET A 316 3.63 -21.89 -12.56
CA MET A 316 4.17 -21.91 -11.20
C MET A 316 3.53 -23.05 -10.40
N MET A 317 4.35 -23.99 -9.92
CA MET A 317 3.88 -25.12 -9.13
C MET A 317 4.67 -25.23 -7.84
N MET A 318 3.97 -25.31 -6.71
CA MET A 318 4.58 -25.63 -5.43
C MET A 318 4.91 -27.12 -5.33
N THR A 319 5.80 -27.61 -6.19
CA THR A 319 6.38 -28.95 -6.10
C THR A 319 7.79 -28.80 -5.55
N GLY A 320 8.02 -29.07 -4.27
CA GLY A 320 9.33 -28.97 -3.65
C GLY A 320 9.29 -29.36 -2.17
N ASN A 321 10.43 -29.71 -1.60
CA ASN A 321 10.49 -30.20 -0.22
C ASN A 321 10.56 -29.04 0.81
N ILE A 322 9.42 -28.41 1.11
CA ILE A 322 9.32 -27.43 2.21
C ILE A 322 9.17 -28.09 3.60
N LYS A 323 9.20 -29.43 3.68
CA LYS A 323 8.98 -30.21 4.91
C LYS A 323 10.07 -30.05 5.98
N LYS A 324 11.15 -29.32 5.67
CA LYS A 324 12.31 -29.11 6.55
C LYS A 324 12.48 -27.65 7.01
N LEU A 325 11.62 -26.73 6.58
CA LEU A 325 11.75 -25.30 6.83
C LEU A 325 11.21 -24.89 8.21
N CYS A 326 11.75 -25.48 9.28
CA CYS A 326 11.25 -25.26 10.64
C CYS A 326 11.50 -23.83 11.18
N SER A 327 12.40 -23.05 10.57
CA SER A 327 12.70 -21.68 10.99
C SER A 327 11.82 -20.62 10.30
N LEU A 328 10.92 -21.04 9.40
CA LEU A 328 10.15 -20.14 8.57
C LEU A 328 9.13 -19.35 9.41
N GLU A 329 9.16 -18.04 9.27
CA GLU A 329 8.32 -17.05 9.96
C GLU A 329 7.40 -16.33 8.97
N ILE A 330 7.87 -16.07 7.75
CA ILE A 330 7.09 -15.43 6.69
C ILE A 330 7.20 -16.26 5.43
N LEU A 331 6.05 -16.65 4.90
CA LEU A 331 5.91 -17.25 3.58
C LEU A 331 4.95 -16.40 2.76
N ASP A 332 5.49 -15.72 1.74
CA ASP A 332 4.71 -14.92 0.80
C ASP A 332 4.84 -15.52 -0.60
N LEU A 333 3.74 -16.13 -1.05
CA LEU A 333 3.60 -16.73 -2.38
C LEU A 333 2.49 -16.04 -3.17
N SER A 334 2.09 -14.84 -2.78
CA SER A 334 0.98 -14.13 -3.40
C SER A 334 1.20 -13.85 -4.90
N GLY A 335 0.15 -13.72 -5.70
CA GLY A 335 0.26 -13.24 -7.08
C GLY A 335 1.02 -14.16 -8.05
N ASN A 336 1.02 -15.48 -7.81
CA ASN A 336 1.82 -16.43 -8.57
C ASN A 336 1.03 -17.37 -9.48
N ARG A 337 -0.30 -17.30 -9.48
CA ARG A 337 -1.17 -18.24 -10.23
C ARG A 337 -0.89 -19.71 -9.87
N ILE A 338 -0.46 -19.99 -8.64
CA ILE A 338 -0.16 -21.34 -8.17
C ILE A 338 -1.45 -22.15 -8.12
N ASN A 339 -1.43 -23.32 -8.76
CA ASN A 339 -2.47 -24.32 -8.62
C ASN A 339 -2.12 -25.26 -7.46
N GLY A 340 -3.12 -25.68 -6.71
CA GLY A 340 -2.95 -26.65 -5.65
C GLY A 340 -4.16 -26.73 -4.74
N ASP A 341 -4.22 -27.77 -3.93
CA ASP A 341 -5.24 -27.93 -2.90
C ASP A 341 -4.71 -27.39 -1.56
N ILE A 342 -5.49 -26.53 -0.90
CA ILE A 342 -5.08 -25.84 0.33
C ILE A 342 -4.93 -26.82 1.50
N GLU A 343 -5.76 -27.86 1.55
CA GLU A 343 -5.70 -28.89 2.58
C GLU A 343 -4.39 -29.67 2.47
N SER A 344 -4.04 -30.08 1.26
CA SER A 344 -2.76 -30.75 0.95
C SER A 344 -1.55 -29.89 1.34
N LEU A 345 -1.62 -28.57 1.12
CA LEU A 345 -0.57 -27.65 1.55
C LEU A 345 -0.40 -27.65 3.08
N PHE A 346 -1.50 -27.49 3.81
CA PHE A 346 -1.47 -27.34 5.28
C PHE A 346 -1.15 -28.65 5.99
N VAL A 347 -1.62 -29.78 5.46
CA VAL A 347 -1.48 -31.10 6.07
C VAL A 347 -0.18 -31.79 5.65
N GLU A 348 0.13 -31.80 4.35
CA GLU A 348 1.20 -32.64 3.80
C GLU A 348 2.52 -31.89 3.56
N SER A 349 2.42 -30.64 3.09
CA SER A 349 3.59 -29.86 2.68
C SER A 349 4.20 -29.07 3.83
N LEU A 350 3.38 -28.38 4.63
CA LEU A 350 3.85 -27.59 5.78
C LEU A 350 4.01 -28.47 7.04
N PRO A 351 5.24 -28.75 7.47
CA PRO A 351 5.49 -29.62 8.62
C PRO A 351 5.05 -28.92 9.92
N GLN A 352 4.76 -29.70 10.96
CA GLN A 352 4.29 -29.15 12.25
C GLN A 352 5.25 -28.10 12.85
N CYS A 353 6.56 -28.27 12.68
CA CYS A 353 7.55 -27.30 13.16
C CYS A 353 7.41 -25.92 12.49
N THR A 354 7.09 -25.88 11.19
CA THR A 354 6.85 -24.64 10.44
C THR A 354 5.56 -23.99 10.90
N ARG A 355 4.48 -24.77 11.05
CA ARG A 355 3.17 -24.25 11.50
C ARG A 355 3.27 -23.55 12.87
N LYS A 356 4.07 -24.08 13.80
CA LYS A 356 4.31 -23.47 15.12
C LYS A 356 5.20 -22.22 15.13
N ASN A 357 5.83 -21.87 14.01
CA ASN A 357 6.75 -20.73 13.92
C ASN A 357 6.28 -19.64 12.95
N LEU A 358 5.41 -19.98 12.00
CA LEU A 358 4.90 -19.05 10.99
C LEU A 358 4.10 -17.92 11.64
N GLN A 359 4.41 -16.69 11.22
CA GLN A 359 3.82 -15.43 11.68
C GLN A 359 3.01 -14.76 10.57
N LYS A 360 3.46 -14.86 9.31
CA LYS A 360 2.71 -14.43 8.13
C LYS A 360 2.65 -15.56 7.10
N LEU A 361 1.43 -15.88 6.66
CA LEU A 361 1.17 -16.73 5.50
C LEU A 361 0.33 -15.94 4.52
N ASP A 362 0.91 -15.65 3.36
CA ASP A 362 0.22 -14.97 2.26
C ASP A 362 0.24 -15.84 1.01
N LEU A 363 -0.94 -16.32 0.65
CA LEU A 363 -1.19 -17.13 -0.53
C LEU A 363 -2.19 -16.44 -1.46
N SER A 364 -2.42 -15.14 -1.28
CA SER A 364 -3.42 -14.38 -2.02
C SER A 364 -3.14 -14.34 -3.53
N TYR A 365 -4.16 -14.08 -4.36
CA TYR A 365 -4.01 -13.95 -5.82
C TYR A 365 -3.35 -15.18 -6.47
N ASN A 366 -3.81 -16.37 -6.08
CA ASN A 366 -3.40 -17.66 -6.65
C ASN A 366 -4.63 -18.42 -7.14
N ASN A 367 -4.44 -19.69 -7.49
CA ASN A 367 -5.50 -20.56 -7.99
C ASN A 367 -5.69 -21.76 -7.05
N PHE A 368 -5.47 -21.57 -5.74
CA PHE A 368 -5.66 -22.63 -4.74
C PHE A 368 -7.13 -23.02 -4.66
N THR A 369 -7.39 -24.32 -4.59
CA THR A 369 -8.72 -24.94 -4.44
C THR A 369 -8.83 -25.67 -3.10
N GLY A 370 -9.99 -26.26 -2.83
CA GLY A 370 -10.19 -27.13 -1.67
C GLY A 370 -10.78 -26.40 -0.47
N THR A 371 -10.92 -27.13 0.64
CA THR A 371 -11.52 -26.63 1.88
C THR A 371 -10.46 -26.29 2.90
N LEU A 372 -10.67 -25.23 3.69
CA LEU A 372 -9.78 -24.90 4.80
C LEU A 372 -9.84 -25.98 5.89
N PRO A 373 -8.73 -26.70 6.18
CA PRO A 373 -8.75 -27.79 7.12
C PRO A 373 -8.71 -27.29 8.58
N ASN A 374 -9.28 -28.09 9.50
CA ASN A 374 -9.28 -27.81 10.93
C ASN A 374 -7.86 -27.65 11.52
N ILE A 375 -6.83 -28.21 10.86
CA ILE A 375 -5.42 -28.08 11.27
C ILE A 375 -4.90 -26.63 11.17
N VAL A 376 -5.69 -25.71 10.60
CA VAL A 376 -5.40 -24.27 10.65
C VAL A 376 -5.15 -23.77 12.08
N SER A 377 -5.74 -24.41 13.11
CA SER A 377 -5.47 -24.06 14.51
C SER A 377 -4.03 -24.35 14.98
N ASP A 378 -3.26 -25.17 14.25
CA ASP A 378 -1.88 -25.49 14.62
C ASP A 378 -0.91 -24.33 14.34
N PHE A 379 -1.35 -23.30 13.61
CA PHE A 379 -0.57 -22.11 13.28
C PHE A 379 -0.53 -21.08 14.44
N SER A 380 -0.12 -21.53 15.63
CA SER A 380 -0.34 -20.81 16.89
C SER A 380 0.36 -19.45 17.04
N LYS A 381 1.32 -19.10 16.16
CA LYS A 381 2.00 -17.80 16.14
C LYS A 381 1.57 -16.91 14.98
N LEU A 382 0.61 -17.35 14.18
CA LEU A 382 0.19 -16.65 12.98
C LEU A 382 -0.50 -15.33 13.37
N SER A 383 0.03 -14.24 12.84
CA SER A 383 -0.48 -12.88 12.98
C SER A 383 -1.24 -12.45 11.72
N ILE A 384 -0.79 -12.88 10.55
CA ILE A 384 -1.40 -12.53 9.26
C ILE A 384 -1.67 -13.80 8.48
N LEU A 385 -2.93 -14.00 8.10
CA LEU A 385 -3.37 -15.01 7.15
C LEU A 385 -4.12 -14.31 6.02
N SER A 386 -3.52 -14.28 4.82
CA SER A 386 -4.20 -13.84 3.60
C SER A 386 -4.28 -14.98 2.59
N LEU A 387 -5.51 -15.32 2.23
CA LEU A 387 -5.87 -16.33 1.23
C LEU A 387 -6.79 -15.73 0.16
N SER A 388 -6.84 -14.40 0.06
CA SER A 388 -7.77 -13.70 -0.81
C SER A 388 -7.58 -14.03 -2.28
N ASN A 389 -8.63 -13.94 -3.08
CA ASN A 389 -8.56 -14.13 -4.53
C ASN A 389 -7.94 -15.49 -4.89
N ASN A 390 -8.62 -16.55 -4.43
CA ASN A 390 -8.36 -17.96 -4.74
C ASN A 390 -9.71 -18.63 -5.08
N ASN A 391 -9.70 -19.95 -5.26
CA ASN A 391 -10.90 -20.75 -5.53
C ASN A 391 -11.26 -21.66 -4.34
N LEU A 392 -11.09 -21.16 -3.11
CA LEU A 392 -11.38 -21.94 -1.90
C LEU A 392 -12.89 -22.15 -1.75
N VAL A 393 -13.29 -23.34 -1.30
CA VAL A 393 -14.69 -23.74 -1.15
C VAL A 393 -14.97 -24.25 0.28
N GLY A 394 -16.25 -24.44 0.60
CA GLY A 394 -16.67 -25.01 1.88
C GLY A 394 -16.70 -23.97 3.02
N PRO A 395 -17.00 -24.42 4.25
CA PRO A 395 -17.16 -23.50 5.38
C PRO A 395 -15.84 -22.99 5.93
N ILE A 396 -15.87 -21.81 6.54
CA ILE A 396 -14.79 -21.34 7.40
C ILE A 396 -14.76 -22.24 8.65
N PRO A 397 -13.65 -22.93 8.96
CA PRO A 397 -13.59 -23.82 10.12
C PRO A 397 -13.60 -23.02 11.43
N ALA A 398 -14.44 -23.42 12.38
CA ALA A 398 -14.51 -22.81 13.71
C ALA A 398 -13.17 -22.80 14.46
N GLN A 399 -12.30 -23.79 14.17
CA GLN A 399 -10.95 -23.91 14.73
C GLN A 399 -10.05 -22.72 14.38
N LEU A 400 -10.39 -21.92 13.36
CA LEU A 400 -9.68 -20.69 13.05
C LEU A 400 -9.75 -19.68 14.21
N GLY A 401 -10.82 -19.72 15.02
CA GLY A 401 -10.96 -18.95 16.27
C GLY A 401 -9.89 -19.24 17.33
N ASN A 402 -9.10 -20.32 17.19
CA ASN A 402 -8.00 -20.63 18.10
C ASN A 402 -6.71 -19.83 17.80
N LEU A 403 -6.66 -19.08 16.68
CA LEU A 403 -5.50 -18.29 16.27
C LEU A 403 -5.40 -16.97 17.05
N THR A 404 -5.27 -17.03 18.36
CA THR A 404 -5.32 -15.87 19.27
C THR A 404 -4.23 -14.80 19.07
N CYS A 405 -3.25 -15.03 18.19
CA CYS A 405 -2.25 -14.03 17.78
C CYS A 405 -2.63 -13.28 16.50
N LEU A 406 -3.73 -13.67 15.83
CA LEU A 406 -4.11 -13.15 14.52
C LEU A 406 -4.53 -11.69 14.62
N THR A 407 -3.89 -10.84 13.82
CA THR A 407 -4.17 -9.41 13.69
C THR A 407 -4.88 -9.09 12.38
N SER A 408 -4.69 -9.92 11.35
CA SER A 408 -5.34 -9.77 10.04
C SER A 408 -5.79 -11.13 9.50
N LEU A 409 -7.07 -11.23 9.14
CA LEU A 409 -7.64 -12.37 8.43
C LEU A 409 -8.29 -11.87 7.14
N ASP A 410 -7.75 -12.31 6.01
CA ASP A 410 -8.25 -11.92 4.69
C ASP A 410 -8.57 -13.17 3.87
N LEU A 411 -9.87 -13.39 3.65
CA LEU A 411 -10.44 -14.45 2.84
C LEU A 411 -11.27 -13.90 1.66
N PHE A 412 -11.08 -12.61 1.34
CA PHE A 412 -11.78 -11.90 0.27
C PHE A 412 -11.77 -12.69 -1.05
N TRP A 413 -12.86 -12.65 -1.80
CA TRP A 413 -12.94 -13.17 -3.16
C TRP A 413 -12.56 -14.66 -3.27
N ASN A 414 -13.40 -15.50 -2.68
CA ASN A 414 -13.33 -16.96 -2.77
C ASN A 414 -14.76 -17.52 -2.99
N HIS A 415 -14.95 -18.83 -2.83
CA HIS A 415 -16.25 -19.51 -2.89
C HIS A 415 -16.61 -20.15 -1.53
N LEU A 416 -16.22 -19.51 -0.43
CA LEU A 416 -16.49 -19.98 0.92
C LEU A 416 -17.99 -19.87 1.22
N ASN A 417 -18.55 -20.88 1.87
CA ASN A 417 -19.99 -20.99 2.14
C ASN A 417 -20.28 -21.30 3.61
N GLY A 418 -21.56 -21.59 3.94
CA GLY A 418 -21.97 -21.79 5.33
C GLY A 418 -22.01 -20.48 6.12
N SER A 419 -22.11 -20.57 7.45
CA SER A 419 -22.18 -19.40 8.33
C SER A 419 -20.80 -18.94 8.80
N ILE A 420 -20.68 -17.64 9.09
CA ILE A 420 -19.52 -17.10 9.81
C ILE A 420 -19.46 -17.76 11.21
N PRO A 421 -18.36 -18.44 11.60
CA PRO A 421 -18.28 -19.09 12.90
C PRO A 421 -18.23 -18.07 14.05
N PRO A 422 -19.05 -18.23 15.12
CA PRO A 422 -18.99 -17.36 16.29
C PRO A 422 -17.63 -17.41 17.01
N GLU A 423 -16.88 -18.51 16.87
CA GLU A 423 -15.54 -18.67 17.41
C GLU A 423 -14.54 -17.63 16.90
N LEU A 424 -14.80 -16.98 15.75
CA LEU A 424 -13.98 -15.85 15.29
C LEU A 424 -14.00 -14.68 16.28
N GLY A 425 -15.04 -14.56 17.11
CA GLY A 425 -15.10 -13.59 18.21
C GLY A 425 -14.06 -13.81 19.32
N ALA A 426 -13.36 -14.95 19.33
CA ALA A 426 -12.26 -15.22 20.26
C ALA A 426 -10.92 -14.58 19.83
N LEU A 427 -10.82 -14.08 18.60
CA LEU A 427 -9.60 -13.49 18.02
C LEU A 427 -9.35 -12.06 18.53
N THR A 428 -9.23 -11.88 19.83
CA THR A 428 -9.24 -10.56 20.47
C THR A 428 -8.12 -9.61 20.04
N THR A 429 -7.08 -10.08 19.33
CA THR A 429 -6.01 -9.26 18.72
C THR A 429 -6.33 -8.77 17.29
N LEU A 430 -7.44 -9.21 16.71
CA LEU A 430 -7.78 -8.96 15.31
C LEU A 430 -8.08 -7.48 15.09
N THR A 431 -7.49 -6.93 14.03
CA THR A 431 -7.63 -5.53 13.60
C THR A 431 -8.32 -5.43 12.24
N SER A 432 -8.13 -6.42 11.35
CA SER A 432 -8.79 -6.47 10.06
C SER A 432 -9.39 -7.86 9.80
N LEU A 433 -10.65 -7.88 9.40
CA LEU A 433 -11.40 -9.07 8.99
C LEU A 433 -12.10 -8.79 7.66
N ASP A 434 -11.61 -9.40 6.59
CA ASP A 434 -12.23 -9.35 5.27
C ASP A 434 -12.72 -10.73 4.83
N LEU A 435 -14.05 -10.87 4.73
CA LEU A 435 -14.75 -12.05 4.24
C LEU A 435 -15.62 -11.72 3.01
N SER A 436 -15.41 -10.55 2.40
CA SER A 436 -16.24 -10.06 1.31
C SER A 436 -16.09 -10.90 0.02
N MET A 437 -17.06 -10.80 -0.89
CA MET A 437 -17.12 -11.56 -2.15
C MET A 437 -16.96 -13.08 -1.95
N ASN A 438 -17.87 -13.67 -1.18
CA ASN A 438 -17.97 -15.11 -0.94
C ASN A 438 -19.44 -15.56 -1.02
N ASP A 439 -19.72 -16.83 -0.74
CA ASP A 439 -21.07 -17.41 -0.70
C ASP A 439 -21.57 -17.61 0.76
N LEU A 440 -21.12 -16.78 1.71
CA LEU A 440 -21.45 -16.93 3.14
C LEU A 440 -22.93 -16.65 3.39
N THR A 441 -23.51 -17.37 4.35
CA THR A 441 -24.93 -17.37 4.71
C THR A 441 -25.12 -17.24 6.22
N GLY A 442 -26.36 -17.33 6.72
CA GLY A 442 -26.64 -17.25 8.16
C GLY A 442 -26.68 -15.80 8.65
N SER A 443 -26.39 -15.57 9.92
CA SER A 443 -26.36 -14.25 10.56
C SER A 443 -24.93 -13.80 10.86
N ILE A 444 -24.73 -12.49 11.04
CA ILE A 444 -23.49 -11.96 11.64
C ILE A 444 -23.46 -12.41 13.12
N PRO A 445 -22.41 -13.12 13.59
CA PRO A 445 -22.33 -13.52 15.00
C PRO A 445 -22.16 -12.32 15.93
N ALA A 446 -22.92 -12.29 17.03
CA ALA A 446 -22.82 -11.23 18.05
C ALA A 446 -21.44 -11.22 18.74
N GLU A 447 -20.77 -12.38 18.76
CA GLU A 447 -19.43 -12.58 19.31
C GLU A 447 -18.36 -11.76 18.59
N LEU A 448 -18.58 -11.32 17.33
CA LEU A 448 -17.68 -10.38 16.65
C LEU A 448 -17.59 -9.03 17.38
N GLY A 449 -18.59 -8.69 18.20
CA GLY A 449 -18.56 -7.54 19.11
C GLY A 449 -17.51 -7.63 20.22
N ASN A 450 -16.91 -8.81 20.46
CA ASN A 450 -15.83 -8.98 21.43
C ASN A 450 -14.47 -8.48 20.90
N LEU A 451 -14.35 -8.21 19.59
CA LEU A 451 -13.11 -7.86 18.91
C LEU A 451 -12.77 -6.37 19.10
N ARG A 452 -12.32 -6.01 20.30
CA ARG A 452 -12.14 -4.59 20.71
C ARG A 452 -11.13 -3.79 19.89
N TYR A 453 -10.18 -4.44 19.23
CA TYR A 453 -9.18 -3.80 18.37
C TYR A 453 -9.56 -3.84 16.88
N LEU A 454 -10.71 -4.42 16.51
CA LEU A 454 -11.14 -4.51 15.13
C LEU A 454 -11.38 -3.10 14.57
N SER A 455 -10.59 -2.72 13.58
CA SER A 455 -10.70 -1.46 12.86
C SER A 455 -11.42 -1.62 11.52
N GLU A 456 -11.29 -2.79 10.89
CA GLU A 456 -11.88 -3.06 9.57
C GLU A 456 -12.69 -4.35 9.60
N LEU A 457 -13.96 -4.24 9.19
CA LEU A 457 -14.86 -5.38 9.00
C LEU A 457 -15.54 -5.25 7.63
N CYS A 458 -15.13 -6.09 6.67
CA CYS A 458 -15.73 -6.15 5.35
C CYS A 458 -16.40 -7.52 5.13
N LEU A 459 -17.73 -7.52 5.02
CA LEU A 459 -18.60 -8.69 4.78
C LEU A 459 -19.43 -8.53 3.50
N SER A 460 -19.08 -7.57 2.65
CA SER A 460 -19.88 -7.24 1.47
C SER A 460 -19.98 -8.40 0.48
N ASP A 461 -20.98 -8.35 -0.41
CA ASP A 461 -21.14 -9.29 -1.52
C ASP A 461 -21.15 -10.76 -1.05
N ASN A 462 -22.08 -11.05 -0.15
CA ASN A 462 -22.36 -12.38 0.38
C ASN A 462 -23.89 -12.63 0.41
N ASN A 463 -24.30 -13.79 0.94
CA ASN A 463 -25.70 -14.15 1.13
C ASN A 463 -26.12 -14.08 2.61
N ILE A 464 -25.52 -13.17 3.41
CA ILE A 464 -25.78 -13.04 4.84
C ILE A 464 -27.20 -12.50 5.06
N THR A 465 -27.88 -13.05 6.05
CA THR A 465 -29.28 -12.77 6.41
C THR A 465 -29.38 -12.28 7.86
N ALA A 466 -30.62 -12.11 8.34
CA ALA A 466 -30.95 -11.66 9.70
C ALA A 466 -30.54 -10.19 9.98
N PRO A 467 -30.95 -9.63 11.14
CA PRO A 467 -30.56 -8.28 11.53
C PRO A 467 -29.09 -8.17 11.94
N ILE A 468 -28.55 -6.95 11.90
CA ILE A 468 -27.25 -6.64 12.51
C ILE A 468 -27.39 -6.80 14.04
N PRO A 469 -26.56 -7.63 14.70
CA PRO A 469 -26.58 -7.74 16.16
C PRO A 469 -26.07 -6.43 16.79
N PRO A 470 -26.80 -5.80 17.74
CA PRO A 470 -26.34 -4.58 18.41
C PRO A 470 -24.98 -4.75 19.10
N GLU A 471 -24.66 -5.95 19.57
CA GLU A 471 -23.39 -6.29 20.21
C GLU A 471 -22.18 -6.03 19.30
N LEU A 472 -22.35 -6.07 17.97
CA LEU A 472 -21.28 -5.74 17.02
C LEU A 472 -20.73 -4.32 17.24
N MET A 473 -21.57 -3.41 17.75
CA MET A 473 -21.20 -2.02 18.02
C MET A 473 -20.32 -1.86 19.27
N ASN A 474 -20.03 -2.95 20.00
CA ASN A 474 -19.03 -2.96 21.07
C ASN A 474 -17.59 -2.88 20.54
N SER A 475 -17.36 -3.17 19.26
CA SER A 475 -16.07 -3.02 18.58
C SER A 475 -15.79 -1.54 18.24
N THR A 476 -15.63 -0.72 19.28
CA THR A 476 -15.50 0.75 19.20
C THR A 476 -14.25 1.26 18.45
N SER A 477 -13.29 0.38 18.13
CA SER A 477 -12.14 0.71 17.28
C SER A 477 -12.45 0.73 15.78
N LEU A 478 -13.67 0.31 15.37
CA LEU A 478 -14.06 0.25 13.96
C LEU A 478 -13.93 1.62 13.29
N THR A 479 -13.20 1.63 12.17
CA THR A 479 -13.05 2.74 11.24
C THR A 479 -13.72 2.44 9.90
N HIS A 480 -13.80 1.17 9.50
CA HIS A 480 -14.44 0.72 8.27
C HIS A 480 -15.42 -0.42 8.58
N LEU A 481 -16.70 -0.21 8.23
CA LEU A 481 -17.74 -1.22 8.32
C LEU A 481 -18.46 -1.32 6.97
N ASP A 482 -18.22 -2.42 6.26
CA ASP A 482 -18.89 -2.73 5.00
C ASP A 482 -19.71 -4.01 5.12
N LEU A 483 -21.03 -3.85 5.09
CA LEU A 483 -22.03 -4.92 5.10
C LEU A 483 -22.89 -4.89 3.83
N SER A 484 -22.46 -4.17 2.79
CA SER A 484 -23.23 -3.93 1.58
C SER A 484 -23.47 -5.22 0.77
N SER A 485 -24.42 -5.20 -0.16
CA SER A 485 -24.70 -6.33 -1.08
C SER A 485 -24.91 -7.66 -0.36
N ASN A 486 -25.87 -7.69 0.56
CA ASN A 486 -26.26 -8.88 1.32
C ASN A 486 -27.80 -9.03 1.37
N HIS A 487 -28.30 -9.87 2.26
CA HIS A 487 -29.74 -10.05 2.53
C HIS A 487 -30.10 -9.68 3.99
N LEU A 488 -29.32 -8.79 4.61
CA LEU A 488 -29.55 -8.32 5.97
C LEU A 488 -30.90 -7.60 6.06
N ASN A 489 -31.60 -7.78 7.17
CA ASN A 489 -32.96 -7.26 7.36
C ASN A 489 -33.14 -6.59 8.73
N GLY A 490 -34.38 -6.25 9.09
CA GLY A 490 -34.65 -5.52 10.33
C GLY A 490 -34.22 -4.05 10.23
N SER A 491 -34.12 -3.38 11.38
CA SER A 491 -33.65 -1.99 11.48
C SER A 491 -32.14 -1.92 11.67
N VAL A 492 -31.53 -0.84 11.18
CA VAL A 492 -30.16 -0.48 11.56
C VAL A 492 -30.15 -0.14 13.06
N PRO A 493 -29.37 -0.84 13.91
CA PRO A 493 -29.34 -0.58 15.34
C PRO A 493 -28.93 0.87 15.65
N THR A 494 -29.57 1.49 16.65
CA THR A 494 -29.22 2.86 17.09
C THR A 494 -27.84 2.93 17.73
N GLU A 495 -27.38 1.80 18.26
CA GLU A 495 -26.05 1.57 18.83
C GLU A 495 -24.93 1.88 17.84
N ILE A 496 -25.20 1.88 16.52
CA ILE A 496 -24.20 2.30 15.52
C ILE A 496 -23.64 3.69 15.80
N GLY A 497 -24.45 4.56 16.41
CA GLY A 497 -24.03 5.89 16.85
C GLY A 497 -22.94 5.89 17.93
N SER A 498 -22.56 4.75 18.52
CA SER A 498 -21.43 4.64 19.47
C SER A 498 -20.06 4.50 18.81
N LEU A 499 -20.00 4.24 17.50
CA LEU A 499 -18.74 4.04 16.77
C LEU A 499 -18.09 5.38 16.38
N ASN A 500 -17.54 6.08 17.36
CA ASN A 500 -16.94 7.42 17.17
C ASN A 500 -15.74 7.47 16.22
N ASN A 501 -15.04 6.34 16.05
CA ASN A 501 -13.90 6.21 15.13
C ASN A 501 -14.33 5.83 13.70
N LEU A 502 -15.62 5.57 13.46
CA LEU A 502 -16.11 5.10 12.16
C LEU A 502 -15.94 6.19 11.11
N ILE A 503 -15.25 5.85 10.03
CA ILE A 503 -14.94 6.71 8.88
C ILE A 503 -15.81 6.32 7.68
N TYR A 504 -15.94 5.01 7.44
CA TYR A 504 -16.66 4.45 6.29
C TYR A 504 -17.76 3.51 6.78
N LEU A 505 -19.01 3.81 6.38
CA LEU A 505 -20.18 2.99 6.68
C LEU A 505 -20.95 2.65 5.40
N TYR A 506 -20.88 1.38 4.99
CA TYR A 506 -21.54 0.89 3.79
C TYR A 506 -22.54 -0.21 4.14
N LEU A 507 -23.83 0.09 3.97
CA LEU A 507 -24.97 -0.80 4.24
C LEU A 507 -25.85 -0.99 3.00
N SER A 508 -25.40 -0.53 1.84
CA SER A 508 -26.22 -0.48 0.63
C SER A 508 -26.59 -1.87 0.11
N ASN A 509 -27.63 -1.93 -0.73
CA ASN A 509 -28.08 -3.16 -1.39
C ASN A 509 -28.38 -4.30 -0.40
N ASN A 510 -29.26 -4.02 0.56
CA ASN A 510 -29.74 -4.95 1.57
C ASN A 510 -31.27 -4.89 1.67
N ARG A 511 -31.85 -5.55 2.69
CA ARG A 511 -33.29 -5.55 2.97
C ARG A 511 -33.61 -4.80 4.27
N PHE A 512 -32.82 -3.78 4.61
CA PHE A 512 -33.05 -2.99 5.81
C PHE A 512 -34.37 -2.22 5.73
N THR A 513 -35.03 -2.12 6.88
CA THR A 513 -36.32 -1.46 7.11
C THR A 513 -36.24 -0.55 8.33
N GLY A 514 -37.33 0.13 8.67
CA GLY A 514 -37.37 1.01 9.83
C GLY A 514 -36.95 2.44 9.50
N VAL A 515 -36.65 3.20 10.55
CA VAL A 515 -36.44 4.65 10.46
C VAL A 515 -35.04 4.99 10.90
N ILE A 516 -34.30 5.72 10.07
CA ILE A 516 -33.05 6.37 10.42
C ILE A 516 -33.38 7.77 10.92
N THR A 517 -32.94 8.06 12.13
CA THR A 517 -33.08 9.36 12.78
C THR A 517 -31.71 9.92 13.15
N GLU A 518 -31.68 11.10 13.76
CA GLU A 518 -30.46 11.73 14.26
C GLU A 518 -29.73 10.88 15.30
N GLU A 519 -30.44 10.02 16.04
CA GLU A 519 -29.87 9.16 17.08
C GLU A 519 -28.88 8.16 16.49
N ASN A 520 -29.16 7.61 15.30
CA ASN A 520 -28.26 6.71 14.59
C ASN A 520 -26.90 7.37 14.26
N PHE A 521 -26.84 8.70 14.25
CA PHE A 521 -25.67 9.48 13.87
C PHE A 521 -24.98 10.19 15.03
N ALA A 522 -25.51 10.07 16.26
CA ALA A 522 -25.25 11.00 17.37
C ALA A 522 -23.76 11.22 17.70
N ASN A 523 -22.92 10.18 17.67
CA ASN A 523 -21.48 10.31 17.98
C ASN A 523 -20.53 9.88 16.86
N LEU A 524 -20.99 9.82 15.61
CA LEU A 524 -20.15 9.41 14.46
C LEU A 524 -19.18 10.53 14.01
N THR A 525 -18.41 11.11 14.92
CA THR A 525 -17.63 12.33 14.69
C THR A 525 -16.57 12.22 13.58
N SER A 526 -16.13 11.00 13.26
CA SER A 526 -15.09 10.74 12.26
C SER A 526 -15.63 10.37 10.87
N LEU A 527 -16.96 10.28 10.72
CA LEU A 527 -17.59 9.75 9.52
C LEU A 527 -17.33 10.63 8.31
N LYS A 528 -16.88 10.00 7.22
CA LYS A 528 -16.61 10.64 5.94
C LYS A 528 -17.51 10.12 4.83
N ASP A 529 -17.72 8.81 4.80
CA ASP A 529 -18.49 8.16 3.75
C ASP A 529 -19.61 7.34 4.35
N ILE A 530 -20.82 7.55 3.84
CA ILE A 530 -21.99 6.75 4.18
C ILE A 530 -22.76 6.35 2.93
N ASP A 531 -23.07 5.06 2.83
CA ASP A 531 -23.95 4.53 1.79
C ASP A 531 -25.04 3.65 2.41
N LEU A 532 -26.28 4.15 2.40
CA LEU A 532 -27.48 3.44 2.83
C LEU A 532 -28.36 3.01 1.65
N SER A 533 -27.90 3.22 0.42
CA SER A 533 -28.72 3.10 -0.78
C SER A 533 -29.30 1.71 -1.00
N PHE A 534 -30.34 1.63 -1.83
CA PHE A 534 -30.97 0.36 -2.21
C PHE A 534 -31.42 -0.48 -1.00
N ASN A 535 -32.01 0.20 -0.02
CA ASN A 535 -32.72 -0.38 1.11
C ASN A 535 -34.14 0.16 1.20
N ASN A 536 -34.97 -0.40 2.08
CA ASN A 536 -36.33 0.10 2.36
C ASN A 536 -36.36 0.96 3.64
N LEU A 537 -35.32 1.78 3.84
CA LEU A 537 -35.16 2.66 4.99
C LEU A 537 -35.96 3.96 4.81
N LYS A 538 -36.55 4.45 5.89
CA LYS A 538 -37.12 5.79 5.96
C LYS A 538 -36.13 6.73 6.66
N ILE A 539 -35.77 7.85 6.02
CA ILE A 539 -34.85 8.82 6.61
C ILE A 539 -35.64 10.02 7.11
N VAL A 540 -35.57 10.29 8.42
CA VAL A 540 -36.25 11.42 9.07
C VAL A 540 -35.22 12.25 9.81
N LEU A 541 -35.02 13.49 9.36
CA LEU A 541 -34.06 14.43 9.92
C LEU A 541 -34.74 15.78 10.16
N ASN A 542 -34.87 16.16 11.42
CA ASN A 542 -35.49 17.37 11.91
C ASN A 542 -34.59 18.60 11.72
N SER A 543 -35.19 19.79 11.77
CA SER A 543 -34.52 21.08 11.51
C SER A 543 -33.39 21.42 12.49
N ASP A 544 -33.47 20.84 13.70
CA ASP A 544 -32.52 21.13 14.79
C ASP A 544 -31.29 20.22 14.75
N TRP A 545 -31.28 19.23 13.85
CA TRP A 545 -30.17 18.30 13.70
C TRP A 545 -28.87 19.01 13.31
N ARG A 546 -27.81 18.67 14.02
CA ARG A 546 -26.44 19.10 13.70
C ARG A 546 -25.61 17.85 13.51
N ALA A 547 -25.26 17.56 12.26
CA ALA A 547 -24.36 16.44 11.96
C ALA A 547 -23.03 16.64 12.71
N PRO A 548 -22.53 15.64 13.45
CA PRO A 548 -21.25 15.73 14.16
C PRO A 548 -20.04 15.55 13.24
N PHE A 549 -20.26 15.42 11.93
CA PHE A 549 -19.27 15.09 10.91
C PHE A 549 -19.43 15.96 9.65
N THR A 550 -18.44 15.87 8.76
CA THR A 550 -18.50 16.43 7.40
C THR A 550 -18.21 15.30 6.42
N LEU A 551 -19.14 15.05 5.50
CA LEU A 551 -19.04 13.90 4.60
C LEU A 551 -18.23 14.26 3.35
N GLU A 552 -17.45 13.30 2.86
CA GLU A 552 -16.88 13.31 1.53
C GLU A 552 -17.88 12.69 0.54
N PHE A 553 -18.60 11.62 0.95
CA PHE A 553 -19.64 10.98 0.16
C PHE A 553 -20.86 10.59 1.01
N ALA A 554 -22.05 10.85 0.50
CA ALA A 554 -23.32 10.47 1.11
C ALA A 554 -24.28 9.91 0.07
N SER A 555 -24.69 8.66 0.22
CA SER A 555 -25.69 8.04 -0.65
C SER A 555 -26.87 7.50 0.15
N PHE A 556 -28.05 7.95 -0.23
CA PHE A 556 -29.34 7.52 0.28
C PHE A 556 -30.28 7.10 -0.84
N ALA A 557 -29.73 6.76 -2.02
CA ALA A 557 -30.52 6.41 -3.19
C ALA A 557 -31.54 5.30 -2.86
N SER A 558 -32.75 5.38 -3.41
CA SER A 558 -33.87 4.46 -3.13
C SER A 558 -34.46 4.51 -1.70
N CYS A 559 -33.89 5.25 -0.75
CA CYS A 559 -34.46 5.37 0.60
C CYS A 559 -35.68 6.31 0.63
N GLN A 560 -36.62 6.08 1.53
CA GLN A 560 -37.81 6.92 1.66
C GLN A 560 -37.49 8.22 2.42
N MET A 561 -37.29 9.32 1.69
CA MET A 561 -37.14 10.67 2.25
C MET A 561 -38.38 11.54 2.06
N GLY A 562 -39.14 11.27 1.00
CA GLY A 562 -40.30 12.07 0.59
C GLY A 562 -41.54 11.93 1.49
N PRO A 563 -42.58 12.74 1.22
CA PRO A 563 -42.70 13.61 0.04
C PRO A 563 -41.91 14.92 0.11
N LEU A 564 -41.53 15.41 1.29
CA LEU A 564 -40.79 16.67 1.47
C LEU A 564 -39.30 16.41 1.69
N PHE A 565 -38.45 17.37 1.33
CA PHE A 565 -37.04 17.33 1.70
C PHE A 565 -36.90 17.36 3.23
N PRO A 566 -36.18 16.41 3.85
CA PRO A 566 -35.93 16.45 5.30
C PRO A 566 -35.25 17.77 5.71
N PRO A 567 -35.81 18.56 6.63
CA PRO A 567 -35.25 19.85 7.03
C PRO A 567 -33.81 19.77 7.51
N GLY A 568 -33.41 18.66 8.14
CA GLY A 568 -32.05 18.45 8.61
C GLY A 568 -31.00 18.44 7.48
N LEU A 569 -31.38 18.13 6.23
CA LEU A 569 -30.46 18.18 5.08
C LEU A 569 -29.89 19.59 4.84
N GLN A 570 -30.60 20.64 5.24
CA GLN A 570 -30.12 22.03 5.11
C GLN A 570 -28.78 22.26 5.81
N ARG A 571 -28.49 21.49 6.86
CA ARG A 571 -27.29 21.61 7.68
C ARG A 571 -26.25 20.53 7.37
N LEU A 572 -26.54 19.61 6.46
CA LEU A 572 -25.60 18.56 6.05
C LEU A 572 -24.51 19.15 5.16
N LYS A 573 -23.25 18.84 5.46
CA LYS A 573 -22.11 19.21 4.63
C LYS A 573 -21.57 17.96 3.95
N THR A 574 -21.57 17.96 2.61
CA THR A 574 -21.00 16.87 1.82
C THR A 574 -20.41 17.38 0.50
N ASN A 575 -19.35 16.71 0.02
CA ASN A 575 -18.79 16.95 -1.31
C ASN A 575 -19.53 16.18 -2.41
N ALA A 576 -20.15 15.04 -2.08
CA ALA A 576 -20.89 14.22 -3.00
C ALA A 576 -22.19 13.72 -2.35
N LEU A 577 -23.33 13.95 -3.01
CA LEU A 577 -24.65 13.56 -2.52
C LEU A 577 -25.43 12.79 -3.58
N ASP A 578 -25.94 11.62 -3.22
CA ASP A 578 -26.95 10.87 -3.97
C ASP A 578 -28.23 10.71 -3.13
N ILE A 579 -29.31 11.34 -3.57
CA ILE A 579 -30.68 11.18 -3.05
C ILE A 579 -31.64 10.83 -4.19
N SER A 580 -31.15 10.10 -5.19
CA SER A 580 -31.94 9.62 -6.32
C SER A 580 -33.00 8.60 -5.88
N ASN A 581 -34.15 8.60 -6.54
CA ASN A 581 -35.25 7.67 -6.24
C ASN A 581 -35.69 7.67 -4.75
N THR A 582 -35.74 8.83 -4.10
CA THR A 582 -36.06 8.95 -2.67
C THR A 582 -37.52 9.34 -2.38
N THR A 583 -38.38 9.26 -3.40
CA THR A 583 -39.81 9.61 -3.39
C THR A 583 -40.13 11.09 -3.16
N LEU A 584 -39.13 11.97 -3.25
CA LEU A 584 -39.27 13.42 -3.07
C LEU A 584 -40.23 14.01 -4.11
N LYS A 585 -41.04 14.98 -3.66
CA LYS A 585 -42.06 15.67 -4.45
C LYS A 585 -42.05 17.16 -4.16
N GLY A 586 -42.68 17.93 -5.03
CA GLY A 586 -42.83 19.37 -4.87
C GLY A 586 -41.59 20.14 -5.30
N GLU A 587 -41.56 21.44 -5.04
CA GLU A 587 -40.49 22.33 -5.48
C GLU A 587 -39.19 22.12 -4.69
N ILE A 588 -38.05 22.26 -5.36
CA ILE A 588 -36.74 22.27 -4.70
C ILE A 588 -36.67 23.52 -3.80
N PRO A 589 -36.45 23.38 -2.49
CA PRO A 589 -36.32 24.53 -1.61
C PRO A 589 -35.11 25.40 -1.97
N ASP A 590 -35.23 26.73 -1.86
CA ASP A 590 -34.15 27.67 -2.19
C ASP A 590 -32.84 27.38 -1.43
N TRP A 591 -32.95 26.95 -0.18
CA TRP A 591 -31.79 26.61 0.63
C TRP A 591 -30.97 25.46 0.04
N PHE A 592 -31.60 24.53 -0.68
CA PHE A 592 -30.96 23.30 -1.17
C PHE A 592 -29.76 23.62 -2.08
N TRP A 593 -29.96 24.53 -3.02
CA TRP A 593 -28.91 24.95 -3.95
C TRP A 593 -27.76 25.67 -3.24
N SER A 594 -28.07 26.43 -2.19
CA SER A 594 -27.04 27.11 -1.38
C SER A 594 -26.25 26.13 -0.50
N THR A 595 -26.92 25.12 0.07
CA THR A 595 -26.28 24.12 0.93
C THR A 595 -25.29 23.26 0.15
N PHE A 596 -25.63 22.86 -1.08
CA PHE A 596 -24.83 21.95 -1.90
C PHE A 596 -24.07 22.64 -3.03
N SER A 597 -23.91 23.97 -3.00
CA SER A 597 -23.24 24.73 -4.07
C SER A 597 -21.78 24.32 -4.31
N ASN A 598 -21.12 23.79 -3.27
CA ASN A 598 -19.71 23.37 -3.31
C ASN A 598 -19.53 21.87 -3.54
N ALA A 599 -20.62 21.10 -3.71
CA ALA A 599 -20.52 19.68 -4.01
C ALA A 599 -20.03 19.47 -5.45
N THR A 600 -19.15 18.49 -5.66
CA THR A 600 -18.65 18.11 -6.99
C THR A 600 -19.56 17.07 -7.66
N TYR A 601 -20.29 16.29 -6.87
CA TYR A 601 -21.24 15.29 -7.35
C TYR A 601 -22.61 15.49 -6.68
N LEU A 602 -23.66 15.56 -7.50
CA LEU A 602 -25.04 15.62 -7.02
C LEU A 602 -25.96 14.79 -7.91
N ASP A 603 -26.67 13.83 -7.30
CA ASP A 603 -27.73 13.07 -7.93
C ASP A 603 -29.05 13.22 -7.16
N ILE A 604 -30.04 13.85 -7.81
CA ILE A 604 -31.43 13.95 -7.30
C ILE A 604 -32.42 13.37 -8.31
N SER A 605 -31.94 12.53 -9.23
CA SER A 605 -32.71 11.94 -10.32
C SER A 605 -33.80 10.98 -9.83
N ASN A 606 -34.73 10.62 -10.71
CA ASN A 606 -35.77 9.62 -10.46
C ASN A 606 -36.70 9.97 -9.28
N ASN A 607 -37.03 11.25 -9.12
CA ASN A 607 -37.98 11.73 -8.12
C ASN A 607 -39.21 12.39 -8.80
N GLN A 608 -40.07 13.06 -8.04
CA GLN A 608 -41.20 13.84 -8.59
C GLN A 608 -41.05 15.34 -8.26
N ILE A 609 -39.80 15.80 -8.22
CA ILE A 609 -39.43 17.16 -7.85
C ILE A 609 -39.75 18.11 -9.01
N SER A 610 -40.29 19.29 -8.70
CA SER A 610 -40.67 20.34 -9.64
C SER A 610 -39.92 21.66 -9.36
N GLY A 611 -40.22 22.70 -10.14
CA GLY A 611 -39.57 24.01 -10.06
C GLY A 611 -38.46 24.19 -11.10
N SER A 612 -37.89 25.40 -11.12
CA SER A 612 -36.83 25.79 -12.07
C SER A 612 -35.44 25.72 -11.47
N LEU A 613 -34.44 25.58 -12.33
CA LEU A 613 -33.03 25.64 -11.93
C LEU A 613 -32.60 27.09 -11.63
N PRO A 614 -31.72 27.32 -10.64
CA PRO A 614 -31.22 28.65 -10.30
C PRO A 614 -30.34 29.22 -11.44
N ALA A 615 -30.50 30.51 -11.74
CA ALA A 615 -29.73 31.17 -12.81
C ALA A 615 -28.21 31.22 -12.55
N HIS A 616 -27.80 31.19 -11.28
CA HIS A 616 -26.40 31.23 -10.85
C HIS A 616 -25.75 29.85 -10.71
N MET A 617 -26.34 28.80 -11.29
CA MET A 617 -25.78 27.44 -11.24
C MET A 617 -24.37 27.33 -11.84
N HIS A 618 -23.99 28.26 -12.72
CA HIS A 618 -22.66 28.37 -13.31
C HIS A 618 -21.54 28.68 -12.31
N SER A 619 -21.87 29.19 -11.11
CA SER A 619 -20.89 29.45 -10.04
C SER A 619 -20.79 28.32 -9.02
N MET A 620 -21.51 27.21 -9.22
CA MET A 620 -21.47 26.02 -8.36
C MET A 620 -20.38 25.05 -8.81
N ALA A 621 -19.89 24.22 -7.90
CA ALA A 621 -18.71 23.35 -8.11
C ALA A 621 -19.03 21.99 -8.77
N PHE A 622 -20.25 21.77 -9.27
CA PHE A 622 -20.66 20.47 -9.80
C PHE A 622 -19.83 20.04 -11.02
N GLU A 623 -19.14 18.91 -10.90
CA GLU A 623 -18.53 18.18 -12.02
C GLU A 623 -19.52 17.17 -12.62
N LYS A 624 -20.37 16.58 -11.77
CA LYS A 624 -21.40 15.60 -12.13
C LYS A 624 -22.72 16.00 -11.48
N LEU A 625 -23.73 16.29 -12.31
CA LEU A 625 -25.06 16.69 -11.88
C LEU A 625 -26.14 15.86 -12.59
N HIS A 626 -26.88 15.07 -11.83
CA HIS A 626 -27.90 14.17 -12.34
C HIS A 626 -29.29 14.62 -11.87
N LEU A 627 -30.11 15.09 -12.81
CA LEU A 627 -31.44 15.68 -12.55
C LEU A 627 -32.58 14.91 -13.23
N GLY A 628 -32.25 13.86 -13.99
CA GLY A 628 -33.18 13.16 -14.87
C GLY A 628 -34.39 12.58 -14.17
N SER A 629 -35.43 12.27 -14.95
CA SER A 629 -36.66 11.63 -14.43
C SER A 629 -37.29 12.39 -13.26
N ASN A 630 -37.48 13.71 -13.44
CA ASN A 630 -38.17 14.63 -12.52
C ASN A 630 -39.24 15.46 -13.27
N ARG A 631 -39.88 16.42 -12.58
CA ARG A 631 -40.88 17.36 -13.13
C ARG A 631 -40.37 18.81 -13.20
N LEU A 632 -39.07 18.99 -13.41
CA LEU A 632 -38.42 20.30 -13.49
C LEU A 632 -38.91 21.10 -14.71
N THR A 633 -39.04 22.41 -14.56
CA THR A 633 -39.53 23.35 -15.58
C THR A 633 -38.55 24.53 -15.77
N GLY A 634 -38.79 25.38 -16.78
CA GLY A 634 -37.94 26.54 -17.06
C GLY A 634 -36.74 26.24 -17.97
N PRO A 635 -35.91 27.25 -18.30
CA PRO A 635 -34.75 27.06 -19.16
C PRO A 635 -33.56 26.46 -18.38
N ILE A 636 -32.73 25.66 -19.07
CA ILE A 636 -31.40 25.30 -18.58
C ILE A 636 -30.52 26.57 -18.69
N PRO A 637 -29.85 27.03 -17.61
CA PRO A 637 -29.03 28.23 -17.63
C PRO A 637 -27.96 28.21 -18.74
N SER A 638 -27.92 29.23 -19.59
CA SER A 638 -27.13 29.27 -20.83
C SER A 638 -25.60 29.34 -20.64
N ASN A 639 -25.13 29.69 -19.43
CA ASN A 639 -23.70 29.73 -19.08
C ASN A 639 -23.19 28.41 -18.47
N PHE A 640 -23.99 27.34 -18.51
CA PHE A 640 -23.64 26.02 -17.97
C PHE A 640 -22.92 25.19 -19.05
N SER A 641 -21.59 25.31 -19.13
CA SER A 641 -20.78 24.51 -20.05
C SER A 641 -20.60 23.09 -19.51
N LEU A 642 -21.48 22.18 -19.90
CA LEU A 642 -21.36 20.75 -19.57
C LEU A 642 -20.59 19.98 -20.65
N PRO A 643 -19.79 18.96 -20.28
CA PRO A 643 -19.33 17.95 -21.23
C PRO A 643 -20.53 17.22 -21.89
N PRO A 644 -20.42 16.76 -23.15
CA PRO A 644 -21.54 16.20 -23.91
C PRO A 644 -22.30 15.04 -23.24
N CYS A 645 -21.68 14.30 -22.31
CA CYS A 645 -22.31 13.18 -21.60
C CYS A 645 -23.37 13.63 -20.57
N LEU A 646 -23.35 14.88 -20.11
CA LEU A 646 -24.27 15.38 -19.09
C LEU A 646 -25.64 15.83 -19.67
N LEU A 647 -25.68 16.14 -20.98
CA LEU A 647 -26.89 16.49 -21.73
C LEU A 647 -27.92 15.33 -21.83
N LEU A 648 -27.47 14.07 -21.68
CA LEU A 648 -28.35 12.89 -21.70
C LEU A 648 -29.19 12.74 -20.42
N SER A 649 -28.76 13.32 -19.30
CA SER A 649 -29.45 13.20 -18.00
C SER A 649 -30.54 14.26 -17.79
N ILE A 650 -30.59 15.33 -18.60
CA ILE A 650 -31.55 16.45 -18.49
C ILE A 650 -32.73 16.26 -19.48
N GLY A 651 -32.98 15.03 -19.93
CA GLY A 651 -33.88 14.70 -21.05
C GLY A 651 -35.37 15.10 -20.93
N ALA A 652 -35.79 15.77 -19.85
CA ALA A 652 -37.16 16.26 -19.68
C ALA A 652 -37.33 17.78 -19.93
N LEU A 653 -36.26 18.59 -19.95
CA LEU A 653 -36.37 20.05 -20.13
C LEU A 653 -36.48 20.50 -21.60
N ARG A 654 -36.28 19.59 -22.57
CA ARG A 654 -36.31 19.93 -24.01
C ARG A 654 -37.72 20.06 -24.62
N ALA A 655 -38.79 19.77 -23.88
CA ALA A 655 -40.15 19.88 -24.42
C ALA A 655 -40.74 21.31 -24.45
N ALA A 656 -40.05 22.31 -23.88
CA ALA A 656 -40.58 23.67 -23.75
C ALA A 656 -39.88 24.75 -24.62
N THR A 657 -38.83 24.42 -25.37
CA THR A 657 -38.11 25.37 -26.22
C THR A 657 -37.97 24.85 -27.66
N ALA A 658 -39.11 24.65 -28.33
CA ALA A 658 -39.17 24.38 -29.76
C ALA A 658 -40.00 25.47 -30.47
N ALA A 659 -39.49 26.70 -30.43
CA ALA A 659 -39.85 27.78 -31.36
C ALA A 659 -38.62 28.67 -31.48
N VAL A 660 -38.34 29.17 -32.69
CA VAL A 660 -37.12 29.91 -33.08
C VAL A 660 -35.95 29.01 -33.46
N LEU A 661 -36.02 28.47 -34.69
CA LEU A 661 -34.99 28.61 -35.74
C LEU A 661 -35.50 27.90 -37.00
N GLN A 662 -36.46 28.54 -37.67
CA GLN A 662 -36.70 28.34 -39.11
C GLN A 662 -35.75 29.27 -39.85
N HIS A 663 -34.79 28.73 -40.60
CA HIS A 663 -34.43 29.14 -41.97
C HIS A 663 -33.20 28.36 -42.48
N SER A 664 -33.50 27.31 -43.26
CA SER A 664 -33.01 27.07 -44.64
C SER A 664 -31.49 26.82 -44.89
N PRO A 665 -31.09 26.24 -46.05
CA PRO A 665 -31.00 24.77 -46.24
C PRO A 665 -29.75 24.31 -47.05
N ALA A 666 -29.74 23.02 -47.42
CA ALA A 666 -28.97 22.40 -48.52
C ALA A 666 -27.47 22.12 -48.23
N ASN A 667 -26.88 20.95 -48.50
CA ASN A 667 -27.25 19.90 -49.45
C ASN A 667 -26.53 18.56 -49.12
N LEU A 668 -27.26 17.45 -49.35
CA LEU A 668 -26.86 16.18 -50.00
C LEU A 668 -25.68 15.34 -49.43
N HIS A 669 -25.72 14.01 -49.30
CA HIS A 669 -26.66 12.93 -49.66
C HIS A 669 -26.10 11.66 -48.94
N ALA A 670 -26.74 11.10 -47.91
CA ALA A 670 -27.69 9.98 -47.97
C ALA A 670 -27.27 8.75 -48.80
N ARG A 671 -27.02 7.62 -48.11
CA ARG A 671 -27.47 6.23 -48.35
C ARG A 671 -26.64 5.34 -47.41
N VAL A 672 -27.18 4.59 -46.45
CA VAL A 672 -28.15 3.49 -46.60
C VAL A 672 -28.90 3.34 -45.28
N TRP A 673 -30.21 3.61 -45.24
CA TRP A 673 -31.17 2.99 -44.29
C TRP A 673 -32.58 3.24 -44.84
N ARG A 674 -32.99 2.41 -45.78
CA ARG A 674 -34.40 2.14 -46.10
C ARG A 674 -34.48 0.72 -46.63
N LEU A 675 -34.90 -0.22 -45.79
CA LEU A 675 -35.89 -1.22 -46.17
C LEU A 675 -36.36 -2.00 -44.95
N ALA A 676 -37.67 -2.30 -44.99
CA ALA A 676 -38.39 -3.30 -44.23
C ALA A 676 -38.93 -2.92 -42.83
N SER A 677 -39.99 -2.13 -42.84
CA SER A 677 -41.13 -2.33 -41.95
C SER A 677 -42.14 -3.33 -42.56
N ARG A 678 -42.59 -4.27 -41.73
CA ARG A 678 -43.87 -5.03 -41.77
C ARG A 678 -44.12 -6.03 -42.91
N VAL A 679 -44.48 -7.29 -42.56
CA VAL A 679 -45.84 -7.88 -42.66
C VAL A 679 -45.80 -9.44 -42.56
N ARG A 680 -46.64 -9.96 -41.65
CA ARG A 680 -47.37 -11.25 -41.59
C ARG A 680 -46.72 -12.62 -41.26
N SER A 681 -47.38 -13.20 -40.26
CA SER A 681 -47.70 -14.58 -39.88
C SER A 681 -48.16 -15.57 -40.98
N SER A 682 -48.13 -16.87 -40.59
CA SER A 682 -48.70 -18.10 -41.18
C SER A 682 -47.69 -18.92 -41.99
N GLY A 683 -47.49 -20.24 -41.84
CA GLY A 683 -48.08 -21.31 -41.04
C GLY A 683 -47.72 -22.66 -41.71
N LYS A 684 -47.31 -23.65 -40.90
CA LYS A 684 -47.29 -25.13 -41.09
C LYS A 684 -46.87 -25.79 -42.43
N LEU A 685 -45.94 -26.75 -42.36
CA LEU A 685 -46.06 -28.21 -42.66
C LEU A 685 -44.64 -28.84 -42.74
N THR A 686 -44.20 -29.69 -41.77
CA THR A 686 -44.04 -31.18 -41.84
C THR A 686 -43.00 -31.66 -42.89
N VAL A 687 -42.03 -32.57 -42.70
CA VAL A 687 -41.92 -33.88 -41.99
C VAL A 687 -40.41 -34.19 -41.77
N ALA A 688 -40.11 -35.01 -40.75
CA ALA A 688 -38.82 -35.55 -40.29
C ALA A 688 -38.25 -36.71 -41.19
N PRO A 689 -37.35 -37.64 -40.75
CA PRO A 689 -36.14 -37.60 -39.89
C PRO A 689 -34.91 -38.43 -40.45
N ASN A 690 -33.68 -38.15 -39.97
CA ASN A 690 -32.51 -39.06 -39.69
C ASN A 690 -31.98 -40.08 -40.76
N PRO A 691 -30.90 -40.88 -40.53
CA PRO A 691 -29.79 -40.87 -39.54
C PRO A 691 -28.36 -41.18 -40.12
N SER A 692 -27.34 -41.21 -39.24
CA SER A 692 -26.08 -42.03 -39.30
C SER A 692 -25.01 -41.68 -40.38
N SER A 693 -23.70 -41.63 -40.11
CA SER A 693 -22.85 -42.62 -39.44
C SER A 693 -21.39 -42.13 -39.31
N ALA A 694 -20.66 -42.73 -38.35
CA ALA A 694 -19.21 -43.06 -38.33
C ALA A 694 -18.11 -41.97 -38.28
N ALA A 695 -17.30 -42.03 -37.21
CA ALA A 695 -15.96 -41.48 -37.01
C ALA A 695 -14.88 -42.30 -37.79
N PRO A 696 -13.53 -42.09 -37.69
CA PRO A 696 -12.73 -41.09 -36.96
C PRO A 696 -11.57 -40.45 -37.80
N GLY A 697 -10.89 -39.43 -37.28
CA GLY A 697 -9.67 -38.89 -37.92
C GLY A 697 -8.95 -37.82 -37.09
N LEU A 698 -7.66 -38.05 -36.85
CA LEU A 698 -6.75 -37.28 -36.00
C LEU A 698 -6.42 -35.85 -36.49
N SER A 699 -6.00 -35.04 -35.51
CA SER A 699 -4.94 -34.02 -35.54
C SER A 699 -5.31 -32.52 -35.66
N SER A 700 -4.84 -31.81 -34.65
CA SER A 700 -4.28 -30.44 -34.61
C SER A 700 -5.13 -29.25 -35.08
N GLY A 701 -5.25 -28.25 -34.20
CA GLY A 701 -5.46 -26.87 -34.61
C GLY A 701 -6.24 -26.04 -33.61
N ASN A 702 -5.55 -25.09 -32.97
CA ASN A 702 -6.08 -23.99 -32.19
C ASN A 702 -7.40 -23.42 -32.74
N ALA A 703 -8.43 -23.35 -31.89
CA ALA A 703 -9.50 -22.37 -32.02
C ALA A 703 -10.08 -22.05 -30.62
N THR A 704 -10.04 -20.76 -30.32
CA THR A 704 -10.66 -20.06 -29.19
C THR A 704 -12.13 -20.44 -28.96
N PRO A 705 -12.60 -20.59 -27.70
CA PRO A 705 -14.03 -20.65 -27.44
C PRO A 705 -14.65 -19.24 -27.48
N PRO A 706 -15.94 -19.13 -27.88
CA PRO A 706 -16.55 -17.89 -28.30
C PRO A 706 -16.97 -17.01 -27.12
N SER A 707 -16.71 -15.71 -27.27
CA SER A 707 -17.31 -14.63 -26.49
C SER A 707 -18.83 -14.62 -26.68
N TRP A 708 -19.57 -14.72 -25.58
CA TRP A 708 -20.97 -14.34 -25.51
C TRP A 708 -21.09 -12.92 -24.92
N PRO A 709 -22.03 -12.09 -25.42
CA PRO A 709 -21.99 -10.65 -25.21
C PRO A 709 -22.64 -10.26 -23.87
N LEU A 710 -21.86 -9.64 -22.99
CA LEU A 710 -22.37 -8.86 -21.87
C LEU A 710 -22.94 -7.54 -22.42
N SER A 711 -24.26 -7.42 -22.39
CA SER A 711 -24.95 -6.13 -22.44
C SER A 711 -25.78 -5.99 -21.18
N ARG A 712 -25.25 -5.24 -20.20
CA ARG A 712 -26.01 -4.48 -19.22
C ARG A 712 -25.04 -3.55 -18.51
N ALA A 713 -25.13 -2.27 -18.88
CA ALA A 713 -24.53 -1.18 -18.15
C ALA A 713 -25.30 -0.98 -16.84
N ALA A 714 -24.62 -1.16 -15.73
CA ALA A 714 -24.94 -0.56 -14.44
C ALA A 714 -23.63 0.00 -13.90
N SER A 715 -23.68 1.26 -13.48
CA SER A 715 -22.62 1.97 -12.80
C SER A 715 -22.30 1.25 -11.49
N ASP A 716 -21.26 0.42 -11.51
CA ASP A 716 -20.80 -0.28 -10.32
C ASP A 716 -19.68 0.54 -9.67
N GLY A 717 -19.94 0.95 -8.44
CA GLY A 717 -19.06 1.75 -7.59
C GLY A 717 -18.55 0.92 -6.43
N SER A 718 -17.99 -0.27 -6.70
CA SER A 718 -17.25 -1.03 -5.71
C SER A 718 -15.92 -0.34 -5.41
N ARG A 719 -15.89 0.48 -4.34
CA ARG A 719 -14.65 1.02 -3.78
C ARG A 719 -14.04 -0.03 -2.87
N ARG A 720 -12.75 -0.34 -3.10
CA ARG A 720 -11.95 -1.29 -2.33
C ARG A 720 -11.93 -0.92 -0.83
N CYS A 721 -12.12 -1.92 0.04
CA CYS A 721 -11.62 -1.88 1.42
C CYS A 721 -10.08 -1.98 1.36
N SER A 722 -9.35 -0.87 1.26
CA SER A 722 -7.89 -0.86 1.46
C SER A 722 -7.45 0.50 2.02
N PRO A 723 -6.57 0.55 3.04
CA PRO A 723 -5.98 1.81 3.46
C PRO A 723 -5.09 2.38 2.33
N LEU A 724 -5.29 3.67 2.02
CA LEU A 724 -4.87 4.44 0.84
C LEU A 724 -3.42 4.33 0.32
N GLY A 725 -3.29 4.48 -1.01
CA GLY A 725 -2.14 5.04 -1.77
C GLY A 725 -2.65 5.68 -3.08
N PRO A 726 -2.03 6.76 -3.63
CA PRO A 726 -2.67 7.67 -4.57
C PRO A 726 -2.91 7.06 -5.96
N ALA A 727 -4.02 7.46 -6.59
CA ALA A 727 -4.39 7.06 -7.93
C ALA A 727 -3.33 7.49 -8.97
N ALA A 728 -2.51 6.55 -9.42
CA ALA A 728 -1.73 6.70 -10.64
C ALA A 728 -2.68 6.59 -11.84
N THR A 729 -2.96 7.73 -12.46
CA THR A 729 -3.54 7.80 -13.80
C THR A 729 -2.55 7.22 -14.81
N HIS A 730 -2.71 5.96 -15.20
CA HIS A 730 -2.07 5.45 -16.41
C HIS A 730 -3.01 5.54 -17.60
N ALA A 731 -2.77 6.56 -18.41
CA ALA A 731 -3.30 6.71 -19.74
C ALA A 731 -2.24 6.26 -20.78
N ARG A 732 -2.58 5.19 -21.51
CA ARG A 732 -2.29 4.89 -22.93
C ARG A 732 -0.88 4.39 -23.34
N PRO A 733 -0.77 3.75 -24.53
CA PRO A 733 -1.82 3.27 -25.45
C PRO A 733 -2.15 1.78 -25.33
#